data_AF-A0A255ZIQ4-F1
#
_entry.id   AF-A0A255ZIQ4-F1
#
_cell.length_a   1.000
_cell.length_b   1.000
_cell.length_c   1.000
_cell.angle_alpha   90.00
_cell.angle_beta   90.00
_cell.angle_gamma   90.00
#
_symmetry.space_group_name_H-M   'P 1'
#
loop_
_entity.id
_entity.type
_entity.pdbx_description
1 polymer ?
#
loop_
_entity_poly.entity_id
_entity_poly.type
_entity_poly.pdbx_seq_one_letter_code
_entity_poly.pdbx_strand_id
1 'polypeptide(L)'
;MPLEAGHTYTLGAQLRDGGVNFCLAAPNAQAVDLCLFDEGATHEVQRLAMYGPVDGIWHGFLPGAQVGLVYGWRVHGPWEPAQGQRFNPAKLLLDPCAREVLGRYDGDDIHLGHVPGEPLRADTRDNAATALKARVVQDLPPVSGRVRVDAARRVIYEVHLKGFTAMHPQIPDELRGTYAGMAHPAAIAHVKALGVTSVCLMPVAQRADEVRLLRMGLSNYWGYSPIAWNAPEQRYWSGVAGTSPRSEMRALVDALHAAGLEVILDVVYNHTAETDELGPTLSLRGIDNQTYYHLDPGNPGLYANWTGCGNCVNLNEPLVLRTVMDSLRGWVQEFGVDGFRFDLAPVLARAGVEQQNRFEPQAPFLLAVAQDPVLRHCTMVAEPWDIGPGGYQLGGFPPGWLEWNDRFRDTQRSAWLQHHATRADLAHRLAGSAESFAPARRAAHSSVNLVTAHDGFTLMDLVSYTQRHNEANGENNRDGHGHNLSVNNGVEGPTGDSEVLARRLRQRRVLLASLLWSLGTPMLLAGDEFGQSQGGNNNAYCQDNATTWLDWARADRGLMDFVAHAIALRVELPLLQSRAWWRGMDAMGSARGPISQWWGPQGQTLVHTDWHHPQDNALVLQLSSGALDPQPSAACLLLLNPRPHTLEFVLPAPPAGGPWLQRLETDSGNTIPHALGARLWLPGQSLLLASATAL
;
A
#
# COMPACT_ATOMS: atom_id res chain seq x y z
N MET A 1 -3.33 26.19 36.78
CA MET A 1 -4.59 26.95 36.56
C MET A 1 -5.66 26.00 36.06
N PRO A 2 -6.95 26.20 36.37
CA PRO A 2 -8.02 25.39 35.79
C PRO A 2 -8.12 25.63 34.27
N LEU A 3 -8.70 24.68 33.54
CA LEU A 3 -9.04 24.89 32.12
C LEU A 3 -10.12 25.96 32.00
N GLU A 4 -10.10 26.69 30.89
CA GLU A 4 -11.24 27.44 30.40
C GLU A 4 -12.07 26.55 29.47
N ALA A 5 -13.31 26.95 29.15
CA ALA A 5 -14.22 26.12 28.35
C ALA A 5 -13.63 25.75 26.98
N GLY A 6 -12.99 26.68 26.24
CA GLY A 6 -12.52 26.38 24.88
C GLY A 6 -13.66 26.12 23.88
N HIS A 7 -13.44 25.24 22.90
CA HIS A 7 -14.43 24.84 21.88
C HIS A 7 -14.32 23.36 21.48
N THR A 8 -15.28 22.85 20.70
CA THR A 8 -15.36 21.46 20.20
C THR A 8 -15.00 21.29 18.72
N TYR A 9 -14.55 22.35 18.05
CA TYR A 9 -14.40 22.38 16.58
C TYR A 9 -13.28 21.54 15.96
N THR A 10 -12.18 21.28 16.65
CA THR A 10 -11.03 20.54 16.09
C THR A 10 -10.60 19.50 17.12
N LEU A 11 -10.59 18.22 16.74
CA LEU A 11 -10.18 17.13 17.62
C LEU A 11 -8.67 17.19 17.89
N GLY A 12 -8.24 16.69 19.05
CA GLY A 12 -6.86 16.72 19.51
C GLY A 12 -6.45 18.06 20.13
N ALA A 13 -5.13 18.30 20.19
CA ALA A 13 -4.55 19.55 20.68
C ALA A 13 -4.27 20.55 19.54
N GLN A 14 -4.86 21.73 19.64
CA GLN A 14 -4.71 22.82 18.68
C GLN A 14 -4.06 24.04 19.36
N LEU A 15 -2.92 24.49 18.83
CA LEU A 15 -2.37 25.79 19.23
C LEU A 15 -3.31 26.92 18.83
N ARG A 16 -3.50 27.87 19.75
CA ARG A 16 -4.22 29.12 19.52
C ARG A 16 -3.49 30.28 20.20
N ASP A 17 -3.90 31.49 19.86
CA ASP A 17 -3.37 32.69 20.51
C ASP A 17 -3.53 32.58 22.03
N GLY A 18 -2.41 32.59 22.74
CA GLY A 18 -2.38 32.55 24.20
C GLY A 18 -2.55 31.18 24.86
N GLY A 19 -2.60 30.06 24.12
CA GLY A 19 -2.69 28.73 24.75
C GLY A 19 -2.97 27.57 23.79
N VAL A 20 -3.48 26.47 24.34
CA VAL A 20 -3.82 25.25 23.58
C VAL A 20 -5.26 24.85 23.86
N ASN A 21 -6.04 24.62 22.80
CA ASN A 21 -7.37 24.03 22.92
C ASN A 21 -7.28 22.51 22.72
N PHE A 22 -7.93 21.77 23.60
CA PHE A 22 -7.93 20.32 23.66
C PHE A 22 -9.34 19.80 23.41
N CYS A 23 -9.48 18.78 22.56
CA CYS A 23 -10.76 18.11 22.27
C CYS A 23 -10.59 16.60 22.19
N LEU A 24 -11.47 15.84 22.82
CA LEU A 24 -11.50 14.38 22.76
C LEU A 24 -12.93 13.87 22.50
N ALA A 25 -13.10 13.07 21.44
CA ALA A 25 -14.36 12.37 21.18
C ALA A 25 -14.46 11.14 22.09
N ALA A 26 -15.37 11.20 23.07
CA ALA A 26 -15.61 10.10 24.02
C ALA A 26 -17.06 10.20 24.54
N PRO A 27 -18.07 9.96 23.67
CA PRO A 27 -19.47 10.20 23.99
C PRO A 27 -20.01 9.39 25.18
N ASN A 28 -19.45 8.21 25.45
CA ASN A 28 -19.88 7.33 26.54
C ASN A 28 -19.06 7.50 27.82
N ALA A 29 -18.05 8.37 27.83
CA ALA A 29 -17.27 8.66 29.03
C ALA A 29 -18.11 9.42 30.08
N GLN A 30 -17.82 9.18 31.35
CA GLN A 30 -18.43 9.89 32.49
C GLN A 30 -17.60 11.10 32.95
N ALA A 31 -16.29 11.06 32.73
CA ALA A 31 -15.35 12.15 32.97
C ALA A 31 -14.10 11.95 32.10
N VAL A 32 -13.44 13.04 31.74
CA VAL A 32 -12.15 13.03 31.07
C VAL A 32 -11.19 13.96 31.79
N ASP A 33 -10.00 13.45 32.06
CA ASP A 33 -8.90 14.22 32.61
C ASP A 33 -7.79 14.41 31.57
N LEU A 34 -7.43 15.67 31.31
CA LEU A 34 -6.18 16.03 30.63
C LEU A 34 -5.02 15.88 31.63
N CYS A 35 -4.07 14.99 31.31
CA CYS A 35 -2.90 14.74 32.14
C CYS A 35 -1.67 15.38 31.48
N LEU A 36 -1.02 16.33 32.16
CA LEU A 36 0.17 17.03 31.70
C LEU A 36 1.42 16.38 32.28
N PHE A 37 2.51 16.39 31.51
CA PHE A 37 3.78 15.79 31.89
C PHE A 37 4.94 16.77 31.81
N ASP A 38 6.05 16.39 32.47
CA ASP A 38 7.34 17.03 32.28
C ASP A 38 7.85 16.85 30.84
N GLU A 39 8.87 17.64 30.45
CA GLU A 39 9.48 17.56 29.11
C GLU A 39 10.06 16.17 28.81
N GLY A 40 10.51 15.48 29.86
CA GLY A 40 11.01 14.10 29.81
C GLY A 40 9.92 13.04 29.58
N ALA A 41 8.65 13.43 29.59
CA ALA A 41 7.50 12.55 29.35
C ALA A 41 7.38 11.39 30.37
N THR A 42 7.90 11.57 31.59
CA THR A 42 7.97 10.53 32.63
C THR A 42 7.09 10.80 33.83
N HIS A 43 6.99 12.06 34.28
CA HIS A 43 6.24 12.42 35.50
C HIS A 43 4.99 13.20 35.15
N GLU A 44 3.83 12.73 35.61
CA GLU A 44 2.57 13.48 35.55
C GLU A 44 2.70 14.69 36.49
N VAL A 45 2.68 15.90 35.93
CA VAL A 45 2.85 17.15 36.70
C VAL A 45 1.51 17.75 37.12
N GLN A 46 0.46 17.51 36.35
CA GLN A 46 -0.86 18.07 36.63
C GLN A 46 -1.96 17.27 35.94
N ARG A 47 -3.11 17.18 36.61
CA ARG A 47 -4.35 16.65 36.05
C ARG A 47 -5.43 17.72 36.03
N LEU A 48 -6.16 17.81 34.93
CA LEU A 48 -7.16 18.85 34.67
C LEU A 48 -8.44 18.22 34.14
N ALA A 49 -9.54 18.40 34.87
CA ALA A 49 -10.85 17.92 34.43
C ALA A 49 -11.32 18.71 33.20
N MET A 50 -11.71 17.99 32.15
CA MET A 50 -12.23 18.56 30.90
C MET A 50 -13.71 18.98 31.07
N TYR A 51 -14.14 19.94 30.25
CA TYR A 51 -15.56 20.30 30.11
C TYR A 51 -16.29 19.31 29.20
N GLY A 52 -17.59 19.21 29.40
CA GLY A 52 -18.50 18.50 28.50
C GLY A 52 -19.01 17.16 29.05
N PRO A 53 -19.44 16.24 28.15
CA PRO A 53 -19.33 16.36 26.70
C PRO A 53 -20.38 17.30 26.09
N VAL A 54 -20.04 17.95 24.97
CA VAL A 54 -20.98 18.63 24.07
C VAL A 54 -20.93 17.90 22.73
N ASP A 55 -22.07 17.36 22.28
CA ASP A 55 -22.18 16.52 21.07
C ASP A 55 -21.17 15.33 21.05
N GLY A 56 -20.92 14.75 22.23
CA GLY A 56 -19.98 13.64 22.41
C GLY A 56 -18.50 14.03 22.50
N ILE A 57 -18.19 15.33 22.52
CA ILE A 57 -16.82 15.86 22.56
C ILE A 57 -16.55 16.52 23.92
N TRP A 58 -15.50 16.05 24.59
CA TRP A 58 -14.90 16.68 25.77
C TRP A 58 -13.92 17.74 25.33
N HIS A 59 -13.88 18.88 26.02
CA HIS A 59 -13.09 20.02 25.56
C HIS A 59 -12.54 20.88 26.69
N GLY A 60 -11.52 21.68 26.38
CA GLY A 60 -10.94 22.64 27.32
C GLY A 60 -9.83 23.47 26.69
N PHE A 61 -9.69 24.72 27.10
CA PHE A 61 -8.59 25.59 26.70
C PHE A 61 -7.64 25.79 27.89
N LEU A 62 -6.34 25.63 27.65
CA LEU A 62 -5.29 25.84 28.65
C LEU A 62 -4.51 27.13 28.33
N PRO A 63 -4.79 28.24 29.05
CA PRO A 63 -4.05 29.48 28.87
C PRO A 63 -2.56 29.31 29.20
N GLY A 64 -1.71 29.92 28.38
CA GLY A 64 -0.26 29.92 28.54
C GLY A 64 0.43 28.62 28.11
N ALA A 65 -0.30 27.57 27.72
CA ALA A 65 0.28 26.36 27.16
C ALA A 65 1.01 26.65 25.83
N GLN A 66 2.15 26.00 25.62
CA GLN A 66 3.03 26.24 24.47
C GLN A 66 3.36 24.94 23.72
N VAL A 67 3.99 25.10 22.55
CA VAL A 67 4.64 24.00 21.82
C VAL A 67 5.57 23.23 22.76
N GLY A 68 5.61 21.91 22.63
CA GLY A 68 6.43 21.03 23.47
C GLY A 68 5.69 20.47 24.68
N LEU A 69 4.53 21.01 25.06
CA LEU A 69 3.71 20.48 26.15
C LEU A 69 3.37 19.01 25.89
N VAL A 70 3.71 18.14 26.84
CA VAL A 70 3.46 16.70 26.77
C VAL A 70 2.20 16.37 27.54
N TYR A 71 1.31 15.57 26.93
CA TYR A 71 0.03 15.23 27.53
C TYR A 71 -0.48 13.82 27.16
N GLY A 72 -1.48 13.37 27.92
CA GLY A 72 -2.29 12.19 27.62
C GLY A 72 -3.66 12.30 28.30
N TRP A 73 -4.46 11.24 28.18
CA TRP A 73 -5.83 11.21 28.71
C TRP A 73 -5.99 10.16 29.79
N ARG A 74 -6.82 10.45 30.78
CA ARG A 74 -7.49 9.42 31.59
C ARG A 74 -8.99 9.57 31.40
N VAL A 75 -9.63 8.48 31.00
CA VAL A 75 -11.05 8.48 30.67
C VAL A 75 -11.78 7.58 31.65
N HIS A 76 -12.79 8.15 32.28
CA HIS A 76 -13.59 7.50 33.31
C HIS A 76 -14.90 7.03 32.72
N GLY A 77 -15.37 5.88 33.19
CA GLY A 77 -16.62 5.28 32.76
C GLY A 77 -16.77 3.87 33.33
N PRO A 78 -17.83 3.16 32.92
CA PRO A 78 -18.08 1.81 33.39
C PRO A 78 -17.05 0.81 32.87
N TRP A 79 -16.62 -0.08 33.77
CA TRP A 79 -15.86 -1.27 33.41
C TRP A 79 -16.83 -2.46 33.40
N GLU A 80 -17.41 -2.72 32.24
CA GLU A 80 -18.28 -3.87 31.99
C GLU A 80 -17.82 -4.61 30.72
N PRO A 81 -16.67 -5.33 30.76
CA PRO A 81 -16.08 -5.94 29.57
C PRO A 81 -17.02 -6.91 28.85
N ALA A 82 -17.93 -7.58 29.56
CA ALA A 82 -18.93 -8.46 28.96
C ALA A 82 -19.95 -7.72 28.08
N GLN A 83 -20.13 -6.42 28.31
CA GLN A 83 -20.95 -5.52 27.49
C GLN A 83 -20.09 -4.67 26.53
N GLY A 84 -18.78 -4.89 26.47
CA GLY A 84 -17.86 -4.11 25.64
C GLY A 84 -17.46 -2.76 26.22
N GLN A 85 -17.83 -2.43 27.46
CA GLN A 85 -17.41 -1.19 28.13
C GLN A 85 -16.08 -1.42 28.86
N ARG A 86 -15.03 -0.70 28.47
CA ARG A 86 -13.63 -0.96 28.88
C ARG A 86 -12.91 0.27 29.42
N PHE A 87 -13.65 1.19 30.04
CA PHE A 87 -13.06 2.38 30.65
C PHE A 87 -12.21 1.99 31.86
N ASN A 88 -10.95 2.41 31.87
CA ASN A 88 -10.06 2.21 33.00
C ASN A 88 -9.16 3.45 33.21
N PRO A 89 -9.52 4.35 34.13
CA PRO A 89 -8.76 5.58 34.35
C PRO A 89 -7.39 5.35 35.01
N ALA A 90 -7.05 4.12 35.45
CA ALA A 90 -5.69 3.79 35.86
C ALA A 90 -4.72 3.76 34.66
N LYS A 91 -5.24 3.63 33.44
CA LYS A 91 -4.42 3.63 32.21
C LYS A 91 -4.43 5.03 31.61
N LEU A 92 -3.24 5.62 31.47
CA LEU A 92 -2.99 6.77 30.63
C LEU A 92 -3.09 6.35 29.16
N LEU A 93 -3.82 7.15 28.38
CA LEU A 93 -4.14 6.88 26.99
C LEU A 93 -3.52 7.94 26.08
N LEU A 94 -3.02 7.50 24.94
CA LEU A 94 -2.52 8.35 23.87
C LEU A 94 -3.70 9.08 23.18
N ASP A 95 -3.49 10.34 22.81
CA ASP A 95 -4.46 11.05 21.97
C ASP A 95 -4.53 10.43 20.57
N PRO A 96 -5.69 9.97 20.08
CA PRO A 96 -5.82 9.43 18.72
C PRO A 96 -5.52 10.46 17.63
N CYS A 97 -5.61 11.75 17.97
CA CYS A 97 -5.27 12.85 17.09
C CYS A 97 -3.82 13.36 17.27
N ALA A 98 -2.99 12.68 18.07
CA ALA A 98 -1.60 13.07 18.32
C ALA A 98 -0.81 13.24 17.00
N ARG A 99 -0.16 14.40 16.84
CA ARG A 99 0.70 14.70 15.69
C ARG A 99 2.16 14.33 15.94
N GLU A 100 2.57 14.19 17.19
CA GLU A 100 3.87 13.67 17.61
C GLU A 100 3.67 12.81 18.85
N VAL A 101 4.35 11.66 18.90
CA VAL A 101 4.22 10.66 19.96
C VAL A 101 5.57 10.48 20.65
N LEU A 102 5.55 10.47 21.98
CA LEU A 102 6.70 10.23 22.83
C LEU A 102 6.56 8.90 23.57
N GLY A 103 7.71 8.31 23.87
CA GLY A 103 7.81 7.02 24.55
C GLY A 103 7.93 5.86 23.56
N ARG A 104 8.06 4.66 24.12
CA ARG A 104 8.14 3.40 23.37
C ARG A 104 7.29 2.38 24.09
N TYR A 105 6.37 1.76 23.37
CA TYR A 105 5.64 0.60 23.87
C TYR A 105 6.57 -0.62 23.83
N ASP A 106 6.68 -1.32 24.96
CA ASP A 106 7.57 -2.47 25.16
C ASP A 106 6.82 -3.81 25.35
N GLY A 107 5.49 -3.77 25.35
CA GLY A 107 4.65 -4.96 25.54
C GLY A 107 4.46 -5.39 26.99
N ASP A 108 4.83 -4.56 27.96
CA ASP A 108 4.59 -4.82 29.37
C ASP A 108 3.08 -4.91 29.68
N ASP A 109 2.73 -5.81 30.60
CA ASP A 109 1.36 -6.06 31.02
C ASP A 109 0.74 -4.88 31.79
N ILE A 110 1.54 -3.91 32.22
CA ILE A 110 1.06 -2.66 32.84
C ILE A 110 0.09 -1.89 31.91
N HIS A 111 0.23 -2.09 30.59
CA HIS A 111 -0.61 -1.48 29.56
C HIS A 111 -1.94 -2.22 29.33
N LEU A 112 -2.17 -3.36 29.97
CA LEU A 112 -3.48 -4.03 29.90
C LEU A 112 -4.50 -3.28 30.76
N GLY A 113 -5.71 -3.06 30.22
CA GLY A 113 -6.83 -2.53 30.99
C GLY A 113 -7.37 -3.50 32.05
N HIS A 114 -7.11 -4.80 31.89
CA HIS A 114 -7.54 -5.86 32.80
C HIS A 114 -6.34 -6.53 33.48
N VAL A 115 -6.58 -7.21 34.60
CA VAL A 115 -5.53 -7.99 35.25
C VAL A 115 -5.11 -9.13 34.32
N PRO A 116 -3.79 -9.40 34.14
CA PRO A 116 -3.32 -10.52 33.35
C PRO A 116 -3.98 -11.85 33.76
N GLY A 117 -4.61 -12.55 32.81
CA GLY A 117 -5.34 -13.80 33.07
C GLY A 117 -6.74 -13.65 33.68
N GLU A 118 -7.17 -12.45 34.05
CA GLU A 118 -8.50 -12.15 34.62
C GLU A 118 -9.20 -11.04 33.80
N PRO A 119 -9.65 -11.30 32.56
CA PRO A 119 -10.10 -10.27 31.61
C PRO A 119 -11.35 -9.47 32.06
N LEU A 120 -12.10 -9.97 33.04
CA LEU A 120 -13.26 -9.28 33.61
C LEU A 120 -12.89 -8.32 34.75
N ARG A 121 -11.68 -8.40 35.30
CA ARG A 121 -11.24 -7.56 36.43
C ARG A 121 -10.36 -6.42 35.94
N ALA A 122 -10.77 -5.18 36.19
CA ALA A 122 -9.96 -4.01 35.87
C ALA A 122 -8.62 -4.05 36.61
N ASP A 123 -7.53 -3.71 35.92
CA ASP A 123 -6.22 -3.54 36.53
C ASP A 123 -6.06 -2.12 37.06
N THR A 124 -5.74 -1.98 38.35
CA THR A 124 -5.60 -0.69 39.02
C THR A 124 -4.19 -0.11 38.96
N ARG A 125 -3.21 -0.83 38.39
CA ARG A 125 -1.84 -0.35 38.23
C ARG A 125 -1.78 0.81 37.23
N ASP A 126 -1.07 1.86 37.60
CA ASP A 126 -0.85 3.04 36.76
C ASP A 126 0.26 2.78 35.74
N ASN A 127 0.00 3.06 34.46
CA ASN A 127 0.98 2.91 33.37
C ASN A 127 1.65 4.24 32.97
N ALA A 128 1.34 5.37 33.61
CA ALA A 128 1.72 6.70 33.13
C ALA A 128 3.23 6.89 32.92
N ALA A 129 4.07 6.22 33.70
CA ALA A 129 5.53 6.31 33.58
C ALA A 129 6.06 5.82 32.20
N THR A 130 5.41 4.82 31.60
CA THR A 130 5.86 4.17 30.35
C THR A 130 4.88 4.32 29.19
N ALA A 131 3.64 4.76 29.45
CA ALA A 131 2.64 4.97 28.41
C ALA A 131 3.10 5.98 27.35
N LEU A 132 2.65 5.74 26.11
CA LEU A 132 2.82 6.66 25.00
C LEU A 132 2.09 7.98 25.29
N LYS A 133 2.70 9.11 24.93
CA LYS A 133 2.17 10.45 25.19
C LYS A 133 2.17 11.28 23.92
N ALA A 134 1.23 12.20 23.82
CA ALA A 134 1.19 13.18 22.75
C ALA A 134 2.04 14.40 23.12
N ARG A 135 2.66 15.02 22.11
CA ARG A 135 3.31 16.32 22.25
C ARG A 135 2.55 17.36 21.44
N VAL A 136 2.29 18.52 22.05
CA VAL A 136 1.76 19.69 21.36
C VAL A 136 2.84 20.21 20.40
N VAL A 137 2.50 20.34 19.12
CA VAL A 137 3.46 20.70 18.07
C VAL A 137 3.05 21.96 17.33
N GLN A 138 4.03 22.69 16.83
CA GLN A 138 3.80 23.79 15.90
C GLN A 138 3.33 23.26 14.53
N ASP A 139 2.49 24.03 13.85
CA ASP A 139 2.16 23.78 12.45
C ASP A 139 3.39 23.91 11.56
N LEU A 140 3.51 22.98 10.60
CA LEU A 140 4.51 23.09 9.55
C LEU A 140 4.12 24.24 8.60
N PRO A 141 5.10 24.83 7.89
CA PRO A 141 4.81 25.76 6.81
C PRO A 141 3.86 25.14 5.77
N PRO A 142 3.02 25.95 5.10
CA PRO A 142 2.13 25.45 4.05
C PRO A 142 2.86 24.70 2.93
N VAL A 143 2.21 23.68 2.36
CA VAL A 143 2.68 22.98 1.15
C VAL A 143 2.94 23.97 0.01
N SER A 144 4.06 23.81 -0.72
CA SER A 144 4.36 24.62 -1.91
C SER A 144 3.56 24.19 -3.15
N GLY A 145 3.01 22.98 -3.17
CA GLY A 145 2.27 22.41 -4.30
C GLY A 145 2.20 20.88 -4.21
N ARG A 146 1.55 20.26 -5.18
CA ARG A 146 1.49 18.80 -5.33
C ARG A 146 1.84 18.40 -6.76
N VAL A 147 2.48 17.24 -6.92
CA VAL A 147 2.75 16.68 -8.25
C VAL A 147 1.46 16.05 -8.77
N ARG A 148 1.15 16.24 -10.06
CA ARG A 148 0.01 15.59 -10.72
C ARG A 148 0.50 14.79 -11.91
N VAL A 149 0.53 13.47 -11.76
CA VAL A 149 0.81 12.54 -12.86
C VAL A 149 -0.50 12.26 -13.59
N ASP A 150 -0.44 12.20 -14.93
CA ASP A 150 -1.57 11.69 -15.71
C ASP A 150 -1.84 10.23 -15.31
N ALA A 151 -3.06 9.94 -14.87
CA ALA A 151 -3.45 8.63 -14.38
C ALA A 151 -3.10 7.47 -15.34
N ALA A 152 -3.15 7.69 -16.66
CA ALA A 152 -2.78 6.64 -17.63
C ALA A 152 -1.27 6.39 -17.75
N ARG A 153 -0.43 7.36 -17.33
CA ARG A 153 1.03 7.28 -17.36
C ARG A 153 1.62 6.75 -16.05
N ARG A 154 0.79 6.57 -15.02
CA ARG A 154 1.24 6.24 -13.67
C ARG A 154 1.96 4.90 -13.63
N VAL A 155 3.12 4.87 -13.00
CA VAL A 155 3.88 3.67 -12.62
C VAL A 155 4.21 3.80 -11.14
N ILE A 156 3.63 2.91 -10.33
CA ILE A 156 3.76 2.92 -8.87
C ILE A 156 5.00 2.10 -8.47
N TYR A 157 5.75 2.61 -7.51
CA TYR A 157 6.91 1.93 -6.92
C TYR A 157 6.68 1.77 -5.42
N GLU A 158 6.38 0.54 -4.98
CA GLU A 158 6.15 0.20 -3.58
C GLU A 158 7.47 0.09 -2.84
N VAL A 159 7.65 0.92 -1.80
CA VAL A 159 8.92 1.10 -1.10
C VAL A 159 8.73 0.98 0.41
N HIS A 160 9.50 0.11 1.04
CA HIS A 160 9.70 0.18 2.48
C HIS A 160 10.74 1.26 2.81
N LEU A 161 10.34 2.30 3.55
CA LEU A 161 11.17 3.46 3.85
C LEU A 161 12.56 3.08 4.42
N LYS A 162 12.57 2.24 5.47
CA LYS A 162 13.82 1.77 6.07
C LYS A 162 14.64 0.88 5.12
N GLY A 163 14.07 -0.24 4.68
CA GLY A 163 14.77 -1.23 3.85
C GLY A 163 15.38 -0.65 2.58
N PHE A 164 14.77 0.37 1.98
CA PHE A 164 15.28 1.00 0.77
C PHE A 164 16.68 1.59 0.95
N THR A 165 16.97 2.21 2.09
CA THR A 165 18.24 2.93 2.30
C THR A 165 19.14 2.34 3.38
N ALA A 166 18.66 1.35 4.16
CA ALA A 166 19.39 0.75 5.27
C ALA A 166 20.81 0.23 4.89
N MET A 167 20.98 -0.24 3.66
CA MET A 167 22.27 -0.75 3.14
C MET A 167 22.79 0.04 1.93
N HIS A 168 22.33 1.29 1.72
CA HIS A 168 22.70 2.06 0.54
C HIS A 168 24.11 2.70 0.69
N PRO A 169 25.11 2.32 -0.12
CA PRO A 169 26.51 2.67 0.13
C PRO A 169 26.83 4.16 -0.07
N GLN A 170 26.02 4.88 -0.86
CA GLN A 170 26.20 6.32 -1.11
C GLN A 170 25.47 7.23 -0.12
N ILE A 171 24.76 6.66 0.86
CA ILE A 171 24.05 7.41 1.90
C ILE A 171 24.87 7.31 3.20
N PRO A 172 25.12 8.43 3.91
CA PRO A 172 25.80 8.41 5.21
C PRO A 172 25.11 7.47 6.20
N ASP A 173 25.91 6.74 6.99
CA ASP A 173 25.42 5.68 7.89
C ASP A 173 24.30 6.18 8.81
N GLU A 174 24.42 7.39 9.34
CA GLU A 174 23.47 8.04 10.24
C GLU A 174 22.12 8.39 9.59
N LEU A 175 22.06 8.47 8.26
CA LEU A 175 20.81 8.76 7.53
C LEU A 175 20.17 7.49 6.97
N ARG A 176 20.88 6.35 6.94
CA ARG A 176 20.35 5.12 6.35
C ARG A 176 19.13 4.61 7.12
N GLY A 177 18.09 4.24 6.38
CA GLY A 177 16.86 3.69 6.93
C GLY A 177 15.89 4.73 7.50
N THR A 178 16.05 6.00 7.14
CA THR A 178 15.32 7.13 7.72
C THR A 178 14.59 7.95 6.63
N TYR A 179 13.70 8.85 7.04
CA TYR A 179 13.07 9.83 6.14
C TYR A 179 14.13 10.64 5.37
N ALA A 180 15.15 11.14 6.08
CA ALA A 180 16.27 11.87 5.49
C ALA A 180 17.11 11.01 4.53
N GLY A 181 17.28 9.72 4.82
CA GLY A 181 17.93 8.76 3.92
C GLY A 181 17.16 8.61 2.61
N MET A 182 15.84 8.40 2.68
CA MET A 182 14.99 8.31 1.49
C MET A 182 14.95 9.63 0.70
N ALA A 183 15.07 10.78 1.39
CA ALA A 183 15.16 12.10 0.77
C ALA A 183 16.55 12.40 0.17
N HIS A 184 17.55 11.56 0.43
CA HIS A 184 18.92 11.80 -0.01
C HIS A 184 19.02 11.76 -1.54
N PRO A 185 19.85 12.63 -2.18
CA PRO A 185 19.98 12.67 -3.64
C PRO A 185 20.30 11.33 -4.31
N ALA A 186 21.05 10.45 -3.63
CA ALA A 186 21.37 9.10 -4.14
C ALA A 186 20.12 8.20 -4.27
N ALA A 187 19.24 8.21 -3.26
CA ALA A 187 17.98 7.46 -3.29
C ALA A 187 17.07 7.97 -4.41
N ILE A 188 16.90 9.30 -4.49
CA ILE A 188 16.07 9.95 -5.52
C ILE A 188 16.63 9.71 -6.91
N ALA A 189 17.96 9.73 -7.09
CA ALA A 189 18.60 9.49 -8.38
C ALA A 189 18.25 8.09 -8.93
N HIS A 190 18.22 7.06 -8.08
CA HIS A 190 17.79 5.72 -8.49
C HIS A 190 16.32 5.71 -8.95
N VAL A 191 15.42 6.23 -8.12
CA VAL A 191 13.98 6.25 -8.43
C VAL A 191 13.70 6.99 -9.75
N LYS A 192 14.37 8.12 -9.97
CA LYS A 192 14.27 8.88 -11.24
C LYS A 192 14.86 8.11 -12.43
N ALA A 193 16.01 7.46 -12.24
CA ALA A 193 16.66 6.70 -13.31
C ALA A 193 15.82 5.49 -13.75
N LEU A 194 15.10 4.87 -12.82
CA LEU A 194 14.16 3.78 -13.12
C LEU A 194 12.97 4.27 -13.99
N GLY A 195 12.58 5.54 -13.86
CA GLY A 195 11.51 6.15 -14.67
C GLY A 195 10.09 5.94 -14.12
N VAL A 196 9.96 5.50 -12.87
CA VAL A 196 8.67 5.44 -12.17
C VAL A 196 8.13 6.85 -11.91
N THR A 197 6.82 6.98 -11.67
CA THR A 197 6.17 8.29 -11.51
C THR A 197 5.67 8.55 -10.09
N SER A 198 5.43 7.50 -9.33
CA SER A 198 4.76 7.58 -8.03
C SER A 198 5.42 6.61 -7.06
N VAL A 199 5.84 7.09 -5.89
CA VAL A 199 6.37 6.27 -4.80
C VAL A 199 5.23 5.95 -3.85
N CYS A 200 4.95 4.67 -3.61
CA CYS A 200 4.02 4.21 -2.59
C CYS A 200 4.83 3.76 -1.37
N LEU A 201 4.83 4.56 -0.32
CA LEU A 201 5.51 4.20 0.92
C LEU A 201 4.65 3.23 1.73
N MET A 202 5.24 2.12 2.16
CA MET A 202 4.67 1.25 3.20
C MET A 202 4.35 2.06 4.48
N PRO A 203 3.52 1.55 5.42
CA PRO A 203 2.99 2.34 6.52
C PRO A 203 4.02 3.19 7.28
N VAL A 204 3.76 4.50 7.31
CA VAL A 204 4.59 5.52 8.00
C VAL A 204 3.88 6.18 9.18
N ALA A 205 2.63 5.80 9.48
CA ALA A 205 1.95 6.25 10.70
C ALA A 205 2.58 5.57 11.92
N GLN A 206 2.61 6.27 13.06
CA GLN A 206 3.17 5.76 14.30
C GLN A 206 2.48 4.46 14.70
N ARG A 207 3.28 3.42 14.89
CA ARG A 207 2.82 2.07 15.23
C ARG A 207 3.25 1.66 16.63
N ALA A 208 2.59 0.63 17.15
CA ALA A 208 3.02 -0.09 18.34
C ALA A 208 3.14 -1.58 17.96
N ASP A 209 4.31 -2.17 18.22
CA ASP A 209 4.58 -3.54 17.81
C ASP A 209 3.81 -4.54 18.69
N GLU A 210 3.32 -5.63 18.10
CA GLU A 210 2.52 -6.63 18.80
C GLU A 210 3.34 -7.29 19.92
N VAL A 211 2.72 -7.49 21.10
CA VAL A 211 3.36 -8.11 22.27
C VAL A 211 4.02 -9.45 21.94
N ARG A 212 3.39 -10.24 21.06
CA ARG A 212 3.94 -11.48 20.54
C ARG A 212 5.34 -11.29 19.97
N LEU A 213 5.51 -10.32 19.07
CA LEU A 213 6.78 -10.05 18.40
C LEU A 213 7.82 -9.54 19.39
N LEU A 214 7.43 -8.61 20.26
CA LEU A 214 8.31 -8.05 21.28
C LEU A 214 8.88 -9.14 22.20
N ARG A 215 8.03 -10.10 22.64
CA ARG A 215 8.47 -11.26 23.44
C ARG A 215 9.42 -12.21 22.71
N MET A 216 9.38 -12.20 21.38
CA MET A 216 10.26 -13.00 20.51
C MET A 216 11.54 -12.24 20.13
N GLY A 217 11.72 -11.00 20.58
CA GLY A 217 12.83 -10.14 20.14
C GLY A 217 12.71 -9.67 18.69
N LEU A 218 11.51 -9.75 18.12
CA LEU A 218 11.16 -9.26 16.80
C LEU A 218 10.46 -7.90 16.89
N SER A 219 10.23 -7.28 15.75
CA SER A 219 9.52 -6.00 15.61
C SER A 219 8.56 -6.08 14.44
N ASN A 220 7.48 -5.31 14.46
CA ASN A 220 6.67 -5.13 13.26
C ASN A 220 7.47 -4.27 12.28
N TYR A 221 8.03 -4.88 11.24
CA TYR A 221 8.89 -4.22 10.27
C TYR A 221 8.04 -3.40 9.29
N TRP A 222 7.07 -4.05 8.63
CA TRP A 222 6.22 -3.41 7.62
C TRP A 222 5.42 -2.23 8.14
N GLY A 223 4.88 -2.36 9.34
CA GLY A 223 4.21 -1.28 10.06
C GLY A 223 2.69 -1.27 10.01
N TYR A 224 2.04 -2.34 9.57
CA TYR A 224 0.58 -2.52 9.59
C TYR A 224 0.07 -2.80 11.02
N SER A 225 0.31 -1.86 11.94
CA SER A 225 -0.16 -1.92 13.34
C SER A 225 -0.21 -0.51 13.96
N PRO A 226 -0.99 0.42 13.37
CA PRO A 226 -0.95 1.83 13.76
C PRO A 226 -1.56 2.06 15.16
N ILE A 227 -1.07 3.08 15.86
CA ILE A 227 -1.64 3.57 17.13
C ILE A 227 -1.92 5.07 17.14
N ALA A 228 -1.28 5.85 16.27
CA ALA A 228 -1.59 7.27 16.07
C ALA A 228 -1.50 7.63 14.59
N TRP A 229 -2.66 7.85 13.95
CA TRP A 229 -2.76 8.04 12.51
C TRP A 229 -2.17 9.36 11.99
N ASN A 230 -2.08 10.38 12.85
CA ASN A 230 -1.60 11.72 12.48
C ASN A 230 -0.09 11.92 12.69
N ALA A 231 0.59 10.95 13.30
CA ALA A 231 2.01 11.06 13.66
C ALA A 231 2.86 10.20 12.73
N PRO A 232 3.90 10.75 12.07
CA PRO A 232 4.90 9.96 11.40
C PRO A 232 5.68 9.07 12.40
N GLU A 233 6.03 7.85 11.99
CA GLU A 233 6.73 6.84 12.79
C GLU A 233 8.10 7.34 13.27
N GLN A 234 8.25 7.40 14.60
CA GLN A 234 9.45 7.86 15.28
C GLN A 234 10.71 7.08 14.87
N ARG A 235 10.61 5.76 14.62
CA ARG A 235 11.76 4.92 14.25
C ARG A 235 12.36 5.24 12.89
N TYR A 236 11.67 6.00 12.05
CA TYR A 236 12.17 6.44 10.75
C TYR A 236 12.80 7.84 10.80
N TRP A 237 12.82 8.49 11.97
CA TRP A 237 13.54 9.74 12.16
C TRP A 237 15.05 9.51 12.24
N SER A 238 15.83 10.35 11.55
CA SER A 238 17.30 10.23 11.54
C SER A 238 17.97 10.61 12.86
N GLY A 239 17.26 11.30 13.75
CA GLY A 239 17.84 11.83 14.99
C GLY A 239 18.75 13.05 14.77
N VAL A 240 18.80 13.61 13.56
CA VAL A 240 19.55 14.84 13.27
C VAL A 240 19.03 15.97 14.18
N ALA A 241 19.98 16.67 14.82
CA ALA A 241 19.65 17.72 15.76
C ALA A 241 18.82 18.84 15.09
N GLY A 242 17.71 19.22 15.71
CA GLY A 242 16.81 20.27 15.21
C GLY A 242 15.78 19.79 14.19
N THR A 243 15.78 18.51 13.80
CA THR A 243 14.69 17.90 13.02
C THR A 243 13.76 17.11 13.93
N SER A 244 12.63 16.68 13.38
CA SER A 244 11.67 15.76 13.98
C SER A 244 11.15 14.80 12.91
N PRO A 245 10.46 13.70 13.27
CA PRO A 245 9.82 12.84 12.29
C PRO A 245 8.92 13.62 11.33
N ARG A 246 8.19 14.63 11.84
CA ARG A 246 7.33 15.51 11.03
C ARG A 246 8.10 16.34 10.03
N SER A 247 9.17 17.02 10.47
CA SER A 247 9.95 17.88 9.56
C SER A 247 10.67 17.05 8.50
N GLU A 248 11.15 15.85 8.84
CA GLU A 248 11.81 14.98 7.86
C GLU A 248 10.82 14.31 6.91
N MET A 249 9.64 13.92 7.37
CA MET A 249 8.57 13.44 6.49
C MET A 249 8.18 14.51 5.47
N ARG A 250 8.02 15.77 5.91
CA ARG A 250 7.82 16.93 5.02
C ARG A 250 8.98 17.06 4.02
N ALA A 251 10.22 17.06 4.50
CA ALA A 251 11.38 17.20 3.62
C ALA A 251 11.50 16.06 2.59
N LEU A 252 11.13 14.83 2.96
CA LEU A 252 11.06 13.69 2.05
C LEU A 252 10.04 13.93 0.93
N VAL A 253 8.81 14.31 1.27
CA VAL A 253 7.78 14.59 0.27
C VAL A 253 8.20 15.72 -0.65
N ASP A 254 8.73 16.83 -0.10
CA ASP A 254 9.19 17.96 -0.88
C ASP A 254 10.34 17.57 -1.84
N ALA A 255 11.25 16.70 -1.41
CA ALA A 255 12.35 16.21 -2.25
C ALA A 255 11.87 15.30 -3.39
N LEU A 256 10.89 14.42 -3.13
CA LEU A 256 10.24 13.60 -4.15
C LEU A 256 9.44 14.47 -5.13
N HIS A 257 8.75 15.50 -4.64
CA HIS A 257 8.02 16.46 -5.48
C HIS A 257 8.96 17.28 -6.36
N ALA A 258 10.11 17.74 -5.84
CA ALA A 258 11.14 18.42 -6.62
C ALA A 258 11.72 17.51 -7.73
N ALA A 259 11.67 16.19 -7.53
CA ALA A 259 12.02 15.19 -8.53
C ALA A 259 10.89 14.88 -9.54
N GLY A 260 9.68 15.43 -9.34
CA GLY A 260 8.51 15.18 -10.18
C GLY A 260 7.77 13.88 -9.86
N LEU A 261 7.92 13.36 -8.65
CA LEU A 261 7.31 12.09 -8.21
C LEU A 261 6.10 12.36 -7.31
N GLU A 262 5.01 11.64 -7.52
CA GLU A 262 3.90 11.58 -6.57
C GLU A 262 4.29 10.75 -5.33
N VAL A 263 3.74 11.09 -4.17
CA VAL A 263 3.85 10.31 -2.94
C VAL A 263 2.47 9.76 -2.55
N ILE A 264 2.38 8.44 -2.56
CA ILE A 264 1.22 7.67 -2.09
C ILE A 264 1.62 7.03 -0.76
N LEU A 265 0.75 7.08 0.24
CA LEU A 265 0.97 6.38 1.51
C LEU A 265 0.10 5.14 1.59
N ASP A 266 0.70 4.02 1.95
CA ASP A 266 -0.04 2.87 2.46
C ASP A 266 -0.58 3.21 3.86
N VAL A 267 -1.90 3.10 4.03
CA VAL A 267 -2.59 3.52 5.24
C VAL A 267 -3.50 2.42 5.78
N VAL A 268 -3.43 2.26 7.10
CA VAL A 268 -4.22 1.31 7.86
C VAL A 268 -5.22 2.07 8.73
N TYR A 269 -6.47 2.10 8.29
CA TYR A 269 -7.59 2.62 9.07
C TYR A 269 -8.58 1.53 9.48
N ASN A 270 -8.34 0.28 9.05
CA ASN A 270 -9.25 -0.83 9.26
C ASN A 270 -9.09 -1.48 10.66
N HIS A 271 -7.91 -1.43 11.27
CA HIS A 271 -7.61 -1.93 12.62
C HIS A 271 -6.58 -1.05 13.35
N THR A 272 -6.29 -1.38 14.62
CA THR A 272 -5.27 -0.72 15.45
C THR A 272 -4.34 -1.72 16.16
N ALA A 273 -3.21 -1.22 16.66
CA ALA A 273 -2.28 -1.96 17.51
C ALA A 273 -2.84 -2.45 18.86
N GLU A 274 -4.08 -2.09 19.22
CA GLU A 274 -4.71 -2.56 20.45
C GLU A 274 -5.18 -4.02 20.35
N THR A 275 -5.16 -4.63 19.16
CA THR A 275 -5.49 -6.05 18.91
C THR A 275 -6.87 -6.46 19.46
N ASP A 276 -7.06 -7.71 19.90
CA ASP A 276 -8.31 -8.27 20.41
C ASP A 276 -8.62 -7.85 21.86
N GLU A 277 -9.68 -8.36 22.47
CA GLU A 277 -10.11 -8.04 23.83
C GLU A 277 -9.09 -8.27 24.95
N LEU A 278 -8.05 -9.05 24.70
CA LEU A 278 -6.96 -9.36 25.62
C LEU A 278 -5.70 -8.50 25.35
N GLY A 279 -5.73 -7.72 24.28
CA GLY A 279 -4.70 -6.76 23.92
C GLY A 279 -4.58 -5.55 24.86
N PRO A 280 -3.58 -4.70 24.62
CA PRO A 280 -3.31 -3.53 25.44
C PRO A 280 -4.39 -2.46 25.30
N THR A 281 -4.49 -1.61 26.32
CA THR A 281 -5.32 -0.40 26.35
C THR A 281 -4.38 0.80 26.24
N LEU A 282 -4.18 1.29 25.03
CA LEU A 282 -3.20 2.33 24.69
C LEU A 282 -3.86 3.65 24.27
N SER A 283 -5.05 3.59 23.65
CA SER A 283 -5.76 4.74 23.09
C SER A 283 -7.27 4.43 23.02
N LEU A 284 -7.79 4.12 21.83
CA LEU A 284 -9.21 4.08 21.50
C LEU A 284 -10.03 3.19 22.43
N ARG A 285 -9.50 2.02 22.82
CA ARG A 285 -10.16 1.08 23.73
C ARG A 285 -10.52 1.71 25.07
N GLY A 286 -9.58 2.49 25.63
CA GLY A 286 -9.79 3.16 26.91
C GLY A 286 -10.59 4.45 26.77
N ILE A 287 -10.60 5.06 25.58
CA ILE A 287 -11.32 6.30 25.29
C ILE A 287 -12.80 6.05 25.11
N ASP A 288 -13.19 5.15 24.21
CA ASP A 288 -14.59 4.77 23.99
C ASP A 288 -14.70 3.49 23.15
N ASN A 289 -14.50 2.33 23.79
CA ASN A 289 -14.40 1.04 23.10
C ASN A 289 -15.58 0.73 22.15
N GLN A 290 -16.81 0.98 22.60
CA GLN A 290 -18.02 0.65 21.83
C GLN A 290 -18.22 1.57 20.63
N THR A 291 -17.76 2.82 20.73
CA THR A 291 -17.82 3.77 19.61
C THR A 291 -16.74 3.46 18.57
N TYR A 292 -15.50 3.21 18.99
CA TYR A 292 -14.37 3.09 18.06
C TYR A 292 -14.30 1.74 17.32
N TYR A 293 -14.85 0.66 17.88
CA TYR A 293 -14.69 -0.68 17.33
C TYR A 293 -16.01 -1.36 16.99
N HIS A 294 -15.98 -2.19 15.95
CA HIS A 294 -17.04 -3.16 15.70
C HIS A 294 -16.95 -4.29 16.73
N LEU A 295 -17.97 -4.39 17.58
CA LEU A 295 -18.11 -5.48 18.55
C LEU A 295 -18.96 -6.61 17.94
N ASP A 296 -18.78 -7.83 18.45
CA ASP A 296 -19.62 -8.97 18.06
C ASP A 296 -21.06 -8.73 18.55
N PRO A 297 -22.06 -8.69 17.65
CA PRO A 297 -23.46 -8.47 18.04
C PRO A 297 -24.03 -9.57 18.96
N GLY A 298 -23.50 -10.79 18.88
CA GLY A 298 -23.90 -11.92 19.73
C GLY A 298 -23.17 -11.97 21.07
N ASN A 299 -22.02 -11.30 21.18
CA ASN A 299 -21.25 -11.19 22.41
C ASN A 299 -20.44 -9.88 22.42
N PRO A 300 -21.00 -8.76 22.92
CA PRO A 300 -20.36 -7.45 22.88
C PRO A 300 -19.03 -7.36 23.63
N GLY A 301 -18.67 -8.38 24.44
CA GLY A 301 -17.35 -8.46 25.04
C GLY A 301 -16.23 -8.82 24.07
N LEU A 302 -16.56 -9.30 22.86
CA LEU A 302 -15.64 -9.66 21.80
C LEU A 302 -15.70 -8.66 20.64
N TYR A 303 -14.66 -8.66 19.81
CA TYR A 303 -14.54 -7.81 18.64
C TYR A 303 -14.92 -8.59 17.37
N ALA A 304 -15.52 -7.90 16.40
CA ALA A 304 -15.50 -8.37 15.03
C ALA A 304 -14.06 -8.32 14.49
N ASN A 305 -13.64 -9.35 13.76
CA ASN A 305 -12.25 -9.48 13.29
C ASN A 305 -12.18 -9.88 11.80
N TRP A 306 -12.67 -8.98 10.93
CA TRP A 306 -12.58 -9.13 9.47
C TRP A 306 -11.21 -8.75 8.91
N THR A 307 -10.33 -8.19 9.76
CA THR A 307 -8.95 -7.82 9.42
C THR A 307 -7.97 -8.96 9.67
N GLY A 308 -8.29 -9.85 10.62
CA GLY A 308 -7.35 -10.86 11.13
C GLY A 308 -6.40 -10.33 12.19
N CYS A 309 -6.50 -9.05 12.54
CA CYS A 309 -5.59 -8.34 13.45
C CYS A 309 -6.15 -8.19 14.88
N GLY A 310 -7.37 -8.70 15.13
CA GLY A 310 -8.02 -8.75 16.44
C GLY A 310 -9.15 -7.75 16.62
N ASN A 311 -9.16 -6.65 15.86
CA ASN A 311 -10.23 -5.65 15.88
C ASN A 311 -10.53 -5.07 14.50
N CYS A 312 -11.69 -4.43 14.37
CA CYS A 312 -12.08 -3.61 13.23
C CYS A 312 -12.57 -2.24 13.71
N VAL A 313 -12.06 -1.16 13.13
CA VAL A 313 -12.50 0.22 13.42
C VAL A 313 -13.87 0.49 12.83
N ASN A 314 -14.76 1.13 13.59
CA ASN A 314 -16.13 1.41 13.18
C ASN A 314 -16.29 2.78 12.51
N LEU A 315 -16.16 2.82 11.18
CA LEU A 315 -16.33 4.05 10.39
C LEU A 315 -17.80 4.40 10.09
N ASN A 316 -18.77 3.65 10.64
CA ASN A 316 -20.17 4.06 10.62
C ASN A 316 -20.48 5.07 11.73
N GLU A 317 -19.61 5.20 12.74
CA GLU A 317 -19.75 6.21 13.79
C GLU A 317 -19.21 7.58 13.34
N PRO A 318 -20.02 8.65 13.35
CA PRO A 318 -19.63 9.94 12.79
C PRO A 318 -18.35 10.55 13.40
N LEU A 319 -18.12 10.37 14.70
CA LEU A 319 -16.92 10.90 15.36
C LEU A 319 -15.65 10.10 15.01
N VAL A 320 -15.79 8.80 14.78
CA VAL A 320 -14.69 7.93 14.33
C VAL A 320 -14.36 8.24 12.87
N LEU A 321 -15.39 8.30 12.02
CA LEU A 321 -15.25 8.72 10.62
C LEU A 321 -14.57 10.09 10.53
N ARG A 322 -14.99 11.05 11.36
CA ARG A 322 -14.37 12.38 11.42
C ARG A 322 -12.88 12.30 11.76
N THR A 323 -12.50 11.49 12.75
CA THR A 323 -11.10 11.28 13.15
C THR A 323 -10.25 10.78 11.98
N VAL A 324 -10.75 9.79 11.23
CA VAL A 324 -10.06 9.26 10.04
C VAL A 324 -10.00 10.29 8.90
N MET A 325 -11.10 11.01 8.65
CA MET A 325 -11.15 12.04 7.61
C MET A 325 -10.21 13.22 7.92
N ASP A 326 -10.11 13.62 9.19
CA ASP A 326 -9.16 14.63 9.66
C ASP A 326 -7.71 14.15 9.46
N SER A 327 -7.42 12.88 9.74
CA SER A 327 -6.10 12.28 9.48
C SER A 327 -5.72 12.30 8.00
N LEU A 328 -6.61 11.83 7.13
CA LEU A 328 -6.39 11.86 5.68
C LEU A 328 -6.13 13.29 5.17
N ARG A 329 -6.91 14.28 5.66
CA ARG A 329 -6.67 15.69 5.33
C ARG A 329 -5.34 16.19 5.86
N GLY A 330 -4.97 15.81 7.08
CA GLY A 330 -3.66 16.10 7.68
C GLY A 330 -2.51 15.64 6.80
N TRP A 331 -2.51 14.38 6.36
CA TRP A 331 -1.49 13.85 5.46
C TRP A 331 -1.32 14.67 4.17
N VAL A 332 -2.43 15.10 3.56
CA VAL A 332 -2.39 15.91 2.34
C VAL A 332 -1.94 17.34 2.61
N GLN A 333 -2.53 18.01 3.60
CA GLN A 333 -2.35 19.45 3.83
C GLN A 333 -1.05 19.77 4.58
N GLU A 334 -0.65 18.90 5.52
CA GLU A 334 0.52 19.10 6.39
C GLU A 334 1.80 18.49 5.84
N PHE A 335 1.72 17.44 5.01
CA PHE A 335 2.91 16.79 4.43
C PHE A 335 2.95 16.82 2.90
N GLY A 336 1.85 17.16 2.21
CA GLY A 336 1.82 17.22 0.74
C GLY A 336 1.56 15.88 0.06
N VAL A 337 1.06 14.88 0.78
CA VAL A 337 0.75 13.55 0.21
C VAL A 337 -0.24 13.67 -0.97
N ASP A 338 0.02 12.91 -2.03
CA ASP A 338 -0.76 12.97 -3.29
C ASP A 338 -1.84 11.89 -3.37
N GLY A 339 -1.76 10.85 -2.53
CA GLY A 339 -2.69 9.74 -2.55
C GLY A 339 -2.49 8.73 -1.43
N PHE A 340 -3.37 7.73 -1.40
CA PHE A 340 -3.39 6.68 -0.39
C PHE A 340 -3.62 5.32 -1.04
N ARG A 341 -2.91 4.29 -0.55
CA ARG A 341 -3.27 2.88 -0.71
C ARG A 341 -3.88 2.40 0.59
N PHE A 342 -5.12 1.95 0.54
CA PHE A 342 -5.87 1.51 1.71
C PHE A 342 -5.72 0.01 1.86
N ASP A 343 -5.08 -0.39 2.95
CA ASP A 343 -5.00 -1.77 3.43
C ASP A 343 -6.39 -2.31 3.79
N LEU A 344 -6.66 -3.56 3.42
CA LEU A 344 -7.92 -4.29 3.67
C LEU A 344 -9.15 -3.39 3.49
N ALA A 345 -9.18 -2.68 2.35
CA ALA A 345 -10.08 -1.55 2.15
C ALA A 345 -11.58 -1.85 2.32
N PRO A 346 -12.11 -3.07 2.04
CA PRO A 346 -13.51 -3.37 2.25
C PRO A 346 -14.00 -3.16 3.70
N VAL A 347 -13.13 -3.34 4.70
CA VAL A 347 -13.47 -3.10 6.11
C VAL A 347 -13.94 -1.66 6.33
N LEU A 348 -13.35 -0.69 5.62
CA LEU A 348 -13.69 0.74 5.72
C LEU A 348 -15.11 1.05 5.22
N ALA A 349 -15.72 0.12 4.49
CA ALA A 349 -17.02 0.24 3.85
C ALA A 349 -17.97 -0.89 4.23
N ARG A 350 -17.71 -1.59 5.34
CA ARG A 350 -18.67 -2.54 5.92
C ARG A 350 -19.82 -1.77 6.57
N ALA A 351 -21.03 -2.11 6.15
CA ALA A 351 -22.25 -1.53 6.68
C ALA A 351 -22.49 -1.95 8.14
N GLY A 352 -23.56 -1.41 8.74
CA GLY A 352 -23.98 -1.81 10.07
C GLY A 352 -24.51 -3.26 10.13
N VAL A 353 -24.77 -3.70 11.36
CA VAL A 353 -25.29 -5.04 11.67
C VAL A 353 -26.61 -5.32 10.94
N GLU A 354 -27.45 -4.30 10.74
CA GLU A 354 -28.74 -4.40 10.03
C GLU A 354 -28.57 -4.85 8.57
N GLN A 355 -27.48 -4.45 7.92
CA GLN A 355 -27.11 -4.86 6.56
C GLN A 355 -26.12 -6.04 6.57
N GLN A 356 -26.06 -6.78 7.67
CA GLN A 356 -25.21 -7.97 7.84
C GLN A 356 -23.71 -7.69 7.67
N ASN A 357 -23.26 -6.47 7.99
CA ASN A 357 -21.87 -6.04 7.86
C ASN A 357 -21.28 -6.23 6.45
N ARG A 358 -22.12 -6.24 5.40
CA ARG A 358 -21.65 -6.39 4.02
C ARG A 358 -20.94 -5.14 3.54
N PHE A 359 -20.04 -5.30 2.58
CA PHE A 359 -19.44 -4.17 1.87
C PHE A 359 -20.51 -3.38 1.12
N GLU A 360 -20.49 -2.05 1.26
CA GLU A 360 -21.40 -1.13 0.56
C GLU A 360 -20.61 -0.07 -0.20
N PRO A 361 -20.71 -0.01 -1.55
CA PRO A 361 -20.04 1.02 -2.36
C PRO A 361 -20.46 2.46 -2.04
N GLN A 362 -21.55 2.64 -1.29
CA GLN A 362 -22.08 3.92 -0.80
C GLN A 362 -21.97 4.05 0.72
N ALA A 363 -21.06 3.31 1.37
CA ALA A 363 -20.81 3.44 2.79
C ALA A 363 -20.38 4.87 3.19
N PRO A 364 -20.62 5.30 4.44
CA PRO A 364 -20.32 6.66 4.90
C PRO A 364 -18.91 7.14 4.56
N PHE A 365 -17.89 6.29 4.75
CA PHE A 365 -16.50 6.61 4.43
C PHE A 365 -16.29 6.93 2.94
N LEU A 366 -16.78 6.08 2.04
CA LEU A 366 -16.59 6.27 0.60
C LEU A 366 -17.30 7.53 0.10
N LEU A 367 -18.50 7.82 0.61
CA LEU A 367 -19.23 9.05 0.29
C LEU A 367 -18.50 10.29 0.82
N ALA A 368 -18.00 10.23 2.06
CA ALA A 368 -17.27 11.33 2.68
C ALA A 368 -16.01 11.67 1.88
N VAL A 369 -15.23 10.66 1.47
CA VAL A 369 -14.04 10.82 0.62
C VAL A 369 -14.40 11.40 -0.75
N ALA A 370 -15.46 10.89 -1.40
CA ALA A 370 -15.83 11.29 -2.75
C ALA A 370 -16.24 12.77 -2.86
N GLN A 371 -16.90 13.32 -1.82
CA GLN A 371 -17.35 14.71 -1.80
C GLN A 371 -16.30 15.68 -1.22
N ASP A 372 -15.32 15.19 -0.46
CA ASP A 372 -14.40 16.04 0.29
C ASP A 372 -13.53 16.92 -0.65
N PRO A 373 -13.45 18.23 -0.42
CA PRO A 373 -12.77 19.17 -1.32
C PRO A 373 -11.24 18.98 -1.38
N VAL A 374 -10.63 18.34 -0.38
CA VAL A 374 -9.20 18.02 -0.34
C VAL A 374 -8.96 16.63 -0.95
N LEU A 375 -9.72 15.63 -0.48
CA LEU A 375 -9.44 14.22 -0.76
C LEU A 375 -9.89 13.79 -2.15
N ARG A 376 -10.96 14.34 -2.73
CA ARG A 376 -11.46 13.95 -4.06
C ARG A 376 -10.48 14.16 -5.22
N HIS A 377 -9.38 14.86 -4.96
CA HIS A 377 -8.31 15.13 -5.92
C HIS A 377 -7.08 14.23 -5.73
N CYS A 378 -7.07 13.37 -4.71
CA CYS A 378 -5.98 12.47 -4.40
C CYS A 378 -6.12 11.15 -5.18
N THR A 379 -5.01 10.45 -5.38
CA THR A 379 -5.04 9.09 -5.90
C THR A 379 -5.52 8.15 -4.79
N MET A 380 -6.60 7.40 -5.04
CA MET A 380 -7.11 6.40 -4.10
C MET A 380 -6.88 5.00 -4.65
N VAL A 381 -6.12 4.18 -3.95
CA VAL A 381 -5.85 2.77 -4.29
C VAL A 381 -6.43 1.90 -3.17
N ALA A 382 -7.21 0.89 -3.51
CA ALA A 382 -7.70 -0.09 -2.55
C ALA A 382 -6.97 -1.42 -2.72
N GLU A 383 -6.68 -2.08 -1.60
CA GLU A 383 -6.63 -3.54 -1.55
C GLU A 383 -8.09 -4.03 -1.47
N PRO A 384 -8.68 -4.56 -2.56
CA PRO A 384 -10.12 -4.75 -2.64
C PRO A 384 -10.57 -6.09 -2.02
N TRP A 385 -9.96 -6.49 -0.93
CA TRP A 385 -10.36 -7.67 -0.17
C TRP A 385 -10.10 -7.50 1.33
N ASP A 386 -10.88 -8.21 2.14
CA ASP A 386 -10.60 -8.49 3.54
C ASP A 386 -10.87 -9.99 3.83
N ILE A 387 -10.60 -10.46 5.05
CA ILE A 387 -10.78 -11.89 5.39
C ILE A 387 -12.19 -12.23 5.91
N GLY A 388 -13.06 -11.23 6.04
CA GLY A 388 -14.43 -11.43 6.50
C GLY A 388 -15.35 -12.02 5.43
N PRO A 389 -16.53 -12.54 5.81
CA PRO A 389 -17.53 -13.00 4.84
C PRO A 389 -17.87 -11.89 3.83
N GLY A 390 -17.86 -12.26 2.54
CA GLY A 390 -18.09 -11.31 1.44
C GLY A 390 -16.97 -10.27 1.27
N GLY A 391 -15.77 -10.50 1.82
CA GLY A 391 -14.66 -9.56 1.80
C GLY A 391 -14.07 -9.29 0.42
N TYR A 392 -14.15 -10.23 -0.52
CA TYR A 392 -13.57 -10.07 -1.87
C TYR A 392 -14.42 -9.14 -2.75
N GLN A 393 -13.87 -7.97 -3.09
CA GLN A 393 -14.57 -6.84 -3.73
C GLN A 393 -13.82 -6.27 -4.93
N LEU A 394 -13.02 -7.07 -5.65
CA LEU A 394 -12.36 -6.62 -6.88
C LEU A 394 -13.40 -6.14 -7.91
N GLY A 395 -13.29 -4.87 -8.33
CA GLY A 395 -14.23 -4.15 -9.19
C GLY A 395 -15.38 -3.48 -8.43
N GLY A 396 -15.49 -3.69 -7.12
CA GLY A 396 -16.60 -3.23 -6.28
C GLY A 396 -16.49 -1.79 -5.79
N PHE A 397 -15.30 -1.18 -5.82
CA PHE A 397 -15.13 0.21 -5.36
C PHE A 397 -15.68 1.22 -6.37
N PRO A 398 -16.14 2.40 -5.89
CA PRO A 398 -16.76 3.40 -6.74
C PRO A 398 -15.80 4.01 -7.78
N PRO A 399 -16.32 4.63 -8.84
CA PRO A 399 -15.49 5.29 -9.85
C PRO A 399 -14.51 6.30 -9.26
N GLY A 400 -13.28 6.31 -9.78
CA GLY A 400 -12.18 7.15 -9.29
C GLY A 400 -11.17 6.41 -8.43
N TRP A 401 -11.57 5.29 -7.81
CA TRP A 401 -10.66 4.41 -7.11
C TRP A 401 -9.83 3.57 -8.10
N LEU A 402 -8.59 3.26 -7.74
CA LEU A 402 -7.77 2.21 -8.32
C LEU A 402 -7.83 1.00 -7.39
N GLU A 403 -7.62 -0.20 -7.91
CA GLU A 403 -7.63 -1.42 -7.10
C GLU A 403 -6.48 -2.35 -7.47
N TRP A 404 -5.81 -2.90 -6.47
CA TRP A 404 -4.89 -4.02 -6.64
C TRP A 404 -5.60 -5.19 -7.32
N ASN A 405 -4.99 -5.74 -8.37
CA ASN A 405 -5.56 -6.81 -9.17
C ASN A 405 -4.78 -8.12 -8.94
N ASP A 406 -5.23 -8.89 -7.94
CA ASP A 406 -4.72 -10.24 -7.64
C ASP A 406 -4.91 -11.21 -8.81
N ARG A 407 -6.01 -11.09 -9.55
CA ARG A 407 -6.23 -11.91 -10.75
C ARG A 407 -5.19 -11.65 -11.82
N PHE A 408 -4.73 -10.39 -11.98
CA PHE A 408 -3.59 -10.08 -12.85
C PHE A 408 -2.34 -10.80 -12.37
N ARG A 409 -1.99 -10.62 -11.09
CA ARG A 409 -0.85 -11.27 -10.44
C ARG A 409 -0.82 -12.77 -10.71
N ASP A 410 -1.92 -13.45 -10.37
CA ASP A 410 -1.99 -14.91 -10.39
C ASP A 410 -2.00 -15.46 -11.82
N THR A 411 -2.66 -14.77 -12.76
CA THR A 411 -2.66 -15.18 -14.17
C THR A 411 -1.28 -15.02 -14.80
N GLN A 412 -0.60 -13.89 -14.57
CA GLN A 412 0.73 -13.67 -15.13
C GLN A 412 1.74 -14.67 -14.55
N ARG A 413 1.71 -14.90 -13.23
CA ARG A 413 2.52 -15.94 -12.58
C ARG A 413 2.23 -17.30 -13.21
N SER A 414 0.95 -17.65 -13.33
CA SER A 414 0.56 -18.96 -13.86
C SER A 414 1.01 -19.18 -15.29
N ALA A 415 0.77 -18.23 -16.18
CA ALA A 415 1.11 -18.35 -17.59
C ALA A 415 2.62 -18.46 -17.82
N TRP A 416 3.41 -17.58 -17.21
CA TRP A 416 4.85 -17.52 -17.46
C TRP A 416 5.63 -18.59 -16.70
N LEU A 417 5.18 -18.97 -15.49
CA LEU A 417 5.83 -19.98 -14.65
C LEU A 417 5.28 -21.40 -14.85
N GLN A 418 4.54 -21.63 -15.94
CA GLN A 418 4.08 -22.96 -16.38
C GLN A 418 3.04 -23.61 -15.45
N HIS A 419 2.24 -22.81 -14.75
CA HIS A 419 0.98 -23.28 -14.18
C HIS A 419 -0.17 -23.14 -15.20
N HIS A 420 -1.41 -23.34 -14.76
CA HIS A 420 -2.56 -23.32 -15.66
C HIS A 420 -3.02 -21.88 -15.96
N ALA A 421 -2.96 -21.50 -17.24
CA ALA A 421 -3.58 -20.27 -17.75
C ALA A 421 -3.92 -20.42 -19.24
N THR A 422 -5.08 -19.92 -19.66
CA THR A 422 -5.53 -19.94 -21.06
C THR A 422 -5.16 -18.66 -21.80
N ARG A 423 -5.37 -18.63 -23.13
CA ARG A 423 -5.25 -17.38 -23.91
C ARG A 423 -6.24 -16.33 -23.46
N ALA A 424 -7.47 -16.75 -23.14
CA ALA A 424 -8.51 -15.85 -22.69
C ALA A 424 -8.07 -15.14 -21.39
N ASP A 425 -7.56 -15.89 -20.42
CA ASP A 425 -7.10 -15.33 -19.15
C ASP A 425 -6.01 -14.27 -19.37
N LEU A 426 -5.00 -14.60 -20.17
CA LEU A 426 -3.93 -13.69 -20.55
C LEU A 426 -4.44 -12.44 -21.26
N ALA A 427 -5.31 -12.60 -22.27
CA ALA A 427 -5.84 -11.47 -23.04
C ALA A 427 -6.66 -10.52 -22.15
N HIS A 428 -7.48 -11.06 -21.24
CA HIS A 428 -8.23 -10.27 -20.27
C HIS A 428 -7.30 -9.46 -19.36
N ARG A 429 -6.24 -10.07 -18.82
CA ARG A 429 -5.29 -9.37 -17.95
C ARG A 429 -4.49 -8.30 -18.69
N LEU A 430 -3.98 -8.62 -19.89
CA LEU A 430 -3.25 -7.67 -20.74
C LEU A 430 -4.12 -6.46 -21.12
N ALA A 431 -5.41 -6.68 -21.37
CA ALA A 431 -6.39 -5.64 -21.71
C ALA A 431 -6.98 -4.91 -20.48
N GLY A 432 -6.30 -4.94 -19.33
CA GLY A 432 -6.65 -4.16 -18.14
C GLY A 432 -7.81 -4.73 -17.32
N SER A 433 -8.16 -6.00 -17.51
CA SER A 433 -9.24 -6.70 -16.78
C SER A 433 -10.59 -5.97 -16.89
N ALA A 434 -10.95 -5.59 -18.12
CA ALA A 434 -12.15 -4.82 -18.42
C ALA A 434 -13.43 -5.41 -17.82
N GLU A 435 -13.52 -6.74 -17.70
CA GLU A 435 -14.65 -7.43 -17.10
C GLU A 435 -14.88 -7.07 -15.63
N SER A 436 -13.83 -6.71 -14.88
CA SER A 436 -13.93 -6.30 -13.48
C SER A 436 -14.27 -4.82 -13.33
N PHE A 437 -13.79 -3.95 -14.24
CA PHE A 437 -13.81 -2.50 -14.02
C PHE A 437 -14.74 -1.73 -14.99
N ALA A 438 -14.84 -2.15 -16.25
CA ALA A 438 -15.64 -1.46 -17.26
C ALA A 438 -17.15 -1.37 -16.93
N PRO A 439 -17.81 -2.40 -16.32
CA PRO A 439 -19.22 -2.32 -15.96
C PRO A 439 -19.56 -1.13 -15.03
N ALA A 440 -18.63 -0.75 -14.15
CA ALA A 440 -18.76 0.40 -13.26
C ALA A 440 -18.40 1.74 -13.94
N ARG A 441 -18.24 1.77 -15.27
CA ARG A 441 -17.81 2.93 -16.07
C ARG A 441 -16.46 3.50 -15.63
N ARG A 442 -15.59 2.64 -15.10
CA ARG A 442 -14.24 3.00 -14.70
C ARG A 442 -13.29 3.02 -15.90
N ALA A 443 -12.26 3.87 -15.81
CA ALA A 443 -11.23 4.01 -16.83
C ALA A 443 -10.27 2.80 -16.82
N ALA A 444 -9.60 2.54 -17.93
CA ALA A 444 -8.74 1.36 -18.07
C ALA A 444 -7.55 1.33 -17.10
N HIS A 445 -7.11 2.49 -16.62
CA HIS A 445 -6.05 2.60 -15.61
C HIS A 445 -6.50 2.23 -14.18
N SER A 446 -7.77 1.87 -13.97
CA SER A 446 -8.33 1.55 -12.64
C SER A 446 -7.77 0.26 -12.04
N SER A 447 -7.28 -0.64 -12.89
CA SER A 447 -6.57 -1.82 -12.44
C SER A 447 -5.14 -1.46 -12.07
N VAL A 448 -4.77 -1.62 -10.80
CA VAL A 448 -3.37 -1.66 -10.38
C VAL A 448 -2.86 -3.07 -10.62
N ASN A 449 -2.12 -3.24 -11.70
CA ASN A 449 -1.49 -4.50 -12.06
C ASN A 449 -0.22 -4.67 -11.22
N LEU A 450 -0.03 -5.85 -10.64
CA LEU A 450 1.18 -6.22 -9.91
C LEU A 450 1.53 -7.68 -10.17
N VAL A 451 2.82 -8.02 -10.17
CA VAL A 451 3.28 -9.43 -10.16
C VAL A 451 3.73 -9.81 -8.76
N THR A 452 4.18 -8.86 -7.96
CA THR A 452 4.78 -8.98 -6.64
C THR A 452 4.43 -7.73 -5.85
N ALA A 453 4.45 -7.86 -4.53
CA ALA A 453 4.24 -6.79 -3.55
C ALA A 453 4.99 -7.19 -2.27
N HIS A 454 4.92 -6.37 -1.24
CA HIS A 454 5.45 -6.71 0.08
C HIS A 454 4.88 -8.05 0.60
N ASP A 455 3.61 -8.35 0.29
CA ASP A 455 2.97 -9.63 0.54
C ASP A 455 3.43 -10.72 -0.44
N GLY A 456 3.92 -11.83 0.11
CA GLY A 456 4.38 -12.97 -0.67
C GLY A 456 5.86 -12.89 -1.01
N PHE A 457 6.24 -13.60 -2.08
CA PHE A 457 7.61 -13.58 -2.57
C PHE A 457 7.96 -12.29 -3.30
N THR A 458 9.22 -11.86 -3.15
CA THR A 458 9.91 -11.00 -4.14
C THR A 458 9.96 -11.69 -5.50
N LEU A 459 10.26 -10.95 -6.57
CA LEU A 459 10.34 -11.52 -7.91
C LEU A 459 11.50 -12.50 -8.04
N MET A 460 12.61 -12.28 -7.32
CA MET A 460 13.72 -13.24 -7.28
C MET A 460 13.31 -14.54 -6.60
N ASP A 461 12.57 -14.46 -5.50
CA ASP A 461 12.17 -15.64 -4.74
C ASP A 461 11.05 -16.42 -5.44
N LEU A 462 10.16 -15.71 -6.15
CA LEU A 462 9.11 -16.30 -6.99
C LEU A 462 9.66 -17.29 -8.03
N VAL A 463 10.88 -17.06 -8.52
CA VAL A 463 11.57 -17.93 -9.49
C VAL A 463 12.68 -18.79 -8.86
N SER A 464 12.84 -18.74 -7.53
CA SER A 464 13.89 -19.45 -6.81
C SER A 464 13.37 -20.44 -5.77
N TYR A 465 12.09 -20.35 -5.38
CA TYR A 465 11.52 -21.17 -4.31
C TYR A 465 10.16 -21.75 -4.70
N THR A 466 9.92 -23.00 -4.32
CA THR A 466 8.59 -23.64 -4.39
C THR A 466 7.91 -23.63 -3.03
N GLN A 467 8.71 -23.68 -1.96
CA GLN A 467 8.23 -23.65 -0.59
C GLN A 467 8.58 -22.30 0.03
N ARG A 468 7.72 -21.85 0.94
CA ARG A 468 8.04 -20.72 1.82
C ARG A 468 8.97 -21.17 2.95
N HIS A 469 9.85 -20.28 3.37
CA HIS A 469 10.85 -20.45 4.42
C HIS A 469 10.70 -19.31 5.42
N ASN A 470 9.57 -19.32 6.15
CA ASN A 470 9.19 -18.29 7.12
C ASN A 470 9.63 -18.65 8.54
N GLU A 471 10.53 -19.63 8.73
CA GLU A 471 10.93 -20.13 10.06
C GLU A 471 11.44 -19.00 10.97
N ALA A 472 12.12 -18.00 10.40
CA ALA A 472 12.62 -16.83 11.11
C ALA A 472 11.51 -15.97 11.76
N ASN A 473 10.25 -16.12 11.32
CA ASN A 473 9.09 -15.42 11.91
C ASN A 473 8.62 -16.08 13.21
N GLY A 474 9.13 -17.29 13.52
CA GLY A 474 8.89 -18.00 14.79
C GLY A 474 7.50 -18.61 14.94
N GLU A 475 6.81 -18.88 13.84
CA GLU A 475 5.49 -19.52 13.82
C GLU A 475 5.49 -20.95 13.30
N ASN A 476 6.69 -21.57 13.23
CA ASN A 476 6.93 -22.89 12.63
C ASN A 476 6.45 -22.94 11.16
N ASN A 477 6.73 -21.88 10.39
CA ASN A 477 6.41 -21.76 8.96
C ASN A 477 4.89 -21.86 8.62
N ARG A 478 4.03 -21.62 9.61
CA ARG A 478 2.56 -21.66 9.45
C ARG A 478 2.00 -20.39 8.82
N ASP A 479 2.68 -19.28 9.03
CA ASP A 479 2.34 -17.96 8.49
C ASP A 479 2.69 -17.83 7.01
N GLY A 480 2.15 -16.79 6.37
CA GLY A 480 2.29 -16.55 4.95
C GLY A 480 1.34 -17.38 4.07
N HIS A 481 1.11 -16.90 2.85
CA HIS A 481 0.24 -17.57 1.90
C HIS A 481 0.88 -18.85 1.37
N GLY A 482 0.07 -19.90 1.11
CA GLY A 482 0.57 -21.20 0.61
C GLY A 482 0.49 -21.34 -0.92
N HIS A 483 -0.34 -20.54 -1.60
CA HIS A 483 -0.53 -20.61 -3.05
C HIS A 483 0.24 -19.49 -3.74
N ASN A 484 1.56 -19.64 -3.85
CA ASN A 484 2.44 -18.59 -4.38
C ASN A 484 2.51 -18.53 -5.91
N LEU A 485 2.14 -19.62 -6.60
CA LEU A 485 2.35 -19.80 -8.05
C LEU A 485 3.82 -19.55 -8.43
N SER A 486 4.74 -20.11 -7.64
CA SER A 486 6.19 -19.96 -7.77
C SER A 486 6.83 -21.23 -8.31
N VAL A 487 8.05 -21.09 -8.82
CA VAL A 487 8.87 -22.22 -9.30
C VAL A 487 10.32 -22.01 -8.88
N ASN A 488 11.05 -23.07 -8.52
CA ASN A 488 12.46 -22.96 -8.14
C ASN A 488 13.46 -23.16 -9.30
N ASN A 489 12.94 -23.47 -10.50
CA ASN A 489 13.72 -23.75 -11.71
C ASN A 489 14.70 -24.94 -11.59
N GLY A 490 14.42 -25.88 -10.69
CA GLY A 490 15.16 -27.13 -10.46
C GLY A 490 16.02 -27.14 -9.19
N VAL A 491 16.27 -25.98 -8.57
CA VAL A 491 17.07 -25.88 -7.34
C VAL A 491 16.34 -24.95 -6.36
N GLU A 492 16.03 -25.42 -5.15
CA GLU A 492 15.41 -24.57 -4.12
C GLU A 492 16.45 -23.59 -3.56
N GLY A 493 16.18 -22.28 -3.70
CA GLY A 493 17.02 -21.22 -3.19
C GLY A 493 18.26 -20.89 -4.04
N PRO A 494 19.35 -20.38 -3.41
CA PRO A 494 20.55 -19.95 -4.11
C PRO A 494 21.26 -21.08 -4.85
N THR A 495 21.86 -20.77 -6.00
CA THR A 495 22.58 -21.74 -6.84
C THR A 495 23.68 -21.07 -7.67
N GLY A 496 24.72 -21.84 -8.01
CA GLY A 496 25.77 -21.45 -8.96
C GLY A 496 25.57 -22.01 -10.37
N ASP A 497 24.50 -22.77 -10.61
CA ASP A 497 24.20 -23.36 -11.91
C ASP A 497 23.78 -22.27 -12.91
N SER A 498 24.62 -22.05 -13.93
CA SER A 498 24.41 -21.01 -14.95
C SER A 498 23.14 -21.21 -15.76
N GLU A 499 22.70 -22.44 -15.99
CA GLU A 499 21.46 -22.71 -16.73
C GLU A 499 20.23 -22.35 -15.91
N VAL A 500 20.24 -22.68 -14.60
CA VAL A 500 19.18 -22.26 -13.66
C VAL A 500 19.11 -20.74 -13.57
N LEU A 501 20.26 -20.08 -13.40
CA LEU A 501 20.33 -18.61 -13.31
C LEU A 501 19.83 -17.92 -14.59
N ALA A 502 20.16 -18.47 -15.77
CA ALA A 502 19.65 -17.95 -17.05
C ALA A 502 18.13 -18.08 -17.16
N ARG A 503 17.55 -19.23 -16.77
CA ARG A 503 16.09 -19.43 -16.74
C ARG A 503 15.40 -18.45 -15.79
N ARG A 504 15.95 -18.27 -14.58
CA ARG A 504 15.44 -17.29 -13.59
C ARG A 504 15.47 -15.87 -14.15
N LEU A 505 16.58 -15.44 -14.73
CA LEU A 505 16.68 -14.11 -15.35
C LEU A 505 15.64 -13.90 -16.45
N ARG A 506 15.45 -14.89 -17.34
CA ARG A 506 14.42 -14.85 -18.39
C ARG A 506 13.02 -14.67 -17.80
N GLN A 507 12.67 -15.47 -16.79
CA GLN A 507 11.35 -15.41 -16.14
C GLN A 507 11.11 -14.07 -15.42
N ARG A 508 12.13 -13.51 -14.77
CA ARG A 508 12.03 -12.18 -14.15
C ARG A 508 11.78 -11.10 -15.21
N ARG A 509 12.55 -11.09 -16.30
CA ARG A 509 12.38 -10.13 -17.42
C ARG A 509 11.01 -10.22 -18.05
N VAL A 510 10.51 -11.42 -18.32
CA VAL A 510 9.21 -11.60 -18.99
C VAL A 510 8.05 -11.19 -18.10
N LEU A 511 8.12 -11.48 -16.79
CA LEU A 511 7.13 -11.02 -15.82
C LEU A 511 7.10 -9.49 -15.72
N LEU A 512 8.27 -8.84 -15.60
CA LEU A 512 8.40 -7.37 -15.55
C LEU A 512 7.90 -6.71 -16.84
N ALA A 513 8.28 -7.23 -18.00
CA ALA A 513 7.81 -6.69 -19.28
C ALA A 513 6.29 -6.86 -19.45
N SER A 514 5.75 -8.01 -19.03
CA SER A 514 4.32 -8.26 -19.10
C SER A 514 3.51 -7.32 -18.19
N LEU A 515 4.03 -7.01 -16.99
CA LEU A 515 3.49 -6.00 -16.10
C LEU A 515 3.49 -4.62 -16.76
N LEU A 516 4.64 -4.20 -17.27
CA LEU A 516 4.87 -2.86 -17.80
C LEU A 516 4.17 -2.60 -19.14
N TRP A 517 3.80 -3.61 -19.92
CA TRP A 517 3.14 -3.44 -21.23
C TRP A 517 1.68 -3.87 -21.24
N SER A 518 1.13 -4.27 -20.10
CA SER A 518 -0.31 -4.44 -19.93
C SER A 518 -1.02 -3.09 -19.80
N LEU A 519 -2.26 -3.01 -20.27
CA LEU A 519 -3.16 -1.89 -19.99
C LEU A 519 -3.51 -1.89 -18.50
N GLY A 520 -3.56 -0.71 -17.88
CA GLY A 520 -3.71 -0.55 -16.42
C GLY A 520 -2.64 0.35 -15.83
N THR A 521 -2.57 0.41 -14.50
CA THR A 521 -1.52 1.08 -13.72
C THR A 521 -0.55 0.03 -13.21
N PRO A 522 0.68 -0.11 -13.73
CA PRO A 522 1.66 -1.05 -13.20
C PRO A 522 2.19 -0.60 -11.83
N MET A 523 2.36 -1.56 -10.92
CA MET A 523 3.04 -1.40 -9.64
C MET A 523 4.24 -2.35 -9.57
N LEU A 524 5.42 -1.78 -9.29
CA LEU A 524 6.66 -2.49 -9.05
C LEU A 524 6.96 -2.54 -7.55
N LEU A 525 7.41 -3.69 -7.06
CA LEU A 525 7.98 -3.83 -5.72
C LEU A 525 9.46 -3.40 -5.75
N ALA A 526 9.88 -2.58 -4.80
CA ALA A 526 11.26 -2.14 -4.70
C ALA A 526 12.24 -3.29 -4.48
N GLY A 527 13.29 -3.34 -5.30
CA GLY A 527 14.31 -4.38 -5.30
C GLY A 527 14.10 -5.45 -6.36
N ASP A 528 12.90 -5.59 -6.94
CA ASP A 528 12.66 -6.54 -8.02
C ASP A 528 13.42 -6.18 -9.29
N GLU A 529 13.69 -4.89 -9.51
CA GLU A 529 14.45 -4.40 -10.66
C GLU A 529 15.94 -4.78 -10.62
N PHE A 530 16.46 -5.26 -9.49
CA PHE A 530 17.85 -5.71 -9.39
C PHE A 530 18.05 -7.05 -8.69
N GLY A 531 16.95 -7.74 -8.33
CA GLY A 531 16.99 -9.11 -7.84
C GLY A 531 17.08 -9.27 -6.33
N GLN A 532 16.45 -8.38 -5.55
CA GLN A 532 16.29 -8.55 -4.11
C GLN A 532 15.64 -9.91 -3.78
N SER A 533 16.16 -10.58 -2.76
CA SER A 533 15.63 -11.83 -2.22
C SER A 533 15.40 -11.66 -0.72
N GLN A 534 14.37 -12.32 -0.21
CA GLN A 534 14.09 -12.50 1.22
C GLN A 534 14.44 -13.92 1.68
N GLY A 535 15.27 -14.63 0.91
CA GLY A 535 15.70 -15.99 1.24
C GLY A 535 14.58 -17.02 1.21
N GLY A 536 13.50 -16.76 0.48
CA GLY A 536 12.32 -17.63 0.47
C GLY A 536 11.34 -17.36 1.62
N ASN A 537 11.57 -16.33 2.44
CA ASN A 537 10.52 -15.82 3.33
C ASN A 537 9.48 -15.09 2.46
N ASN A 538 8.21 -15.49 2.53
CA ASN A 538 7.12 -14.89 1.77
C ASN A 538 6.18 -14.03 2.63
N ASN A 539 6.58 -13.77 3.87
CA ASN A 539 5.83 -13.03 4.86
C ASN A 539 6.80 -12.33 5.81
N ALA A 540 7.77 -11.58 5.29
CA ALA A 540 8.86 -11.00 6.08
C ALA A 540 8.44 -9.77 6.91
N TYR A 541 7.17 -9.74 7.37
CA TYR A 541 6.53 -8.62 8.03
C TYR A 541 7.17 -8.22 9.36
N CYS A 542 7.88 -9.17 10.00
CA CYS A 542 8.55 -8.96 11.28
C CYS A 542 10.09 -8.99 11.19
N GLN A 543 10.65 -8.94 9.97
CA GLN A 543 12.09 -9.08 9.74
C GLN A 543 12.72 -7.72 9.44
N ASP A 544 13.07 -6.95 10.47
CA ASP A 544 13.83 -5.69 10.31
C ASP A 544 15.35 -5.97 10.31
N ASN A 545 15.84 -6.60 9.24
CA ASN A 545 17.22 -7.04 9.11
C ASN A 545 17.60 -7.28 7.62
N ALA A 546 18.78 -7.85 7.39
CA ALA A 546 19.30 -8.15 6.05
C ALA A 546 18.40 -9.03 5.17
N THR A 547 17.40 -9.72 5.74
CA THR A 547 16.36 -10.43 4.97
C THR A 547 15.56 -9.46 4.09
N THR A 548 15.25 -8.26 4.60
CA THR A 548 14.35 -7.30 3.93
C THR A 548 15.03 -6.02 3.47
N TRP A 549 16.22 -5.70 4.02
CA TRP A 549 16.99 -4.55 3.57
C TRP A 549 17.53 -4.78 2.15
N LEU A 550 17.41 -3.75 1.31
CA LEU A 550 17.81 -3.82 -0.09
C LEU A 550 19.34 -3.93 -0.22
N ASP A 551 19.83 -5.03 -0.81
CA ASP A 551 21.26 -5.28 -0.98
C ASP A 551 21.80 -4.60 -2.25
N TRP A 552 22.06 -3.30 -2.14
CA TRP A 552 22.60 -2.47 -3.22
C TRP A 552 23.98 -2.92 -3.73
N ALA A 553 24.75 -3.65 -2.92
CA ALA A 553 26.06 -4.14 -3.33
C ALA A 553 25.95 -5.33 -4.31
N ARG A 554 24.84 -6.09 -4.24
CA ARG A 554 24.55 -7.25 -5.10
C ARG A 554 23.54 -6.95 -6.21
N ALA A 555 23.15 -5.69 -6.38
CA ALA A 555 22.18 -5.27 -7.38
C ALA A 555 22.58 -5.66 -8.82
N ASP A 556 21.70 -6.38 -9.51
CA ASP A 556 21.80 -6.68 -10.94
C ASP A 556 21.53 -5.43 -11.78
N ARG A 557 22.59 -4.69 -12.12
CA ARG A 557 22.51 -3.48 -12.95
C ARG A 557 21.92 -3.75 -14.34
N GLY A 558 22.14 -4.94 -14.90
CA GLY A 558 21.60 -5.28 -16.22
C GLY A 558 20.08 -5.45 -16.18
N LEU A 559 19.53 -5.95 -15.09
CA LEU A 559 18.08 -6.00 -14.87
C LEU A 559 17.51 -4.59 -14.63
N MET A 560 18.22 -3.72 -13.91
CA MET A 560 17.79 -2.33 -13.71
C MET A 560 17.66 -1.57 -15.03
N ASP A 561 18.69 -1.67 -15.87
CA ASP A 561 18.71 -1.03 -17.20
C ASP A 561 17.58 -1.57 -18.08
N PHE A 562 17.31 -2.88 -17.99
CA PHE A 562 16.18 -3.51 -18.68
C PHE A 562 14.83 -2.94 -18.22
N VAL A 563 14.60 -2.81 -16.91
CA VAL A 563 13.34 -2.28 -16.36
C VAL A 563 13.16 -0.82 -16.73
N ALA A 564 14.21 0.00 -16.59
CA ALA A 564 14.18 1.41 -16.98
C ALA A 564 13.87 1.57 -18.47
N HIS A 565 14.47 0.73 -19.34
CA HIS A 565 14.17 0.74 -20.76
C HIS A 565 12.73 0.28 -21.06
N ALA A 566 12.22 -0.76 -20.37
CA ALA A 566 10.84 -1.22 -20.54
C ALA A 566 9.81 -0.16 -20.13
N ILE A 567 10.08 0.61 -19.06
CA ILE A 567 9.28 1.77 -18.64
C ILE A 567 9.36 2.88 -19.71
N ALA A 568 10.55 3.19 -20.21
CA ALA A 568 10.73 4.18 -21.27
C ALA A 568 9.93 3.83 -22.53
N LEU A 569 9.94 2.57 -22.97
CA LEU A 569 9.14 2.09 -24.09
C LEU A 569 7.63 2.22 -23.83
N ARG A 570 7.18 1.97 -22.59
CA ARG A 570 5.77 2.20 -22.20
C ARG A 570 5.37 3.66 -22.38
N VAL A 571 6.25 4.60 -22.02
CA VAL A 571 6.01 6.04 -22.18
C VAL A 571 6.07 6.46 -23.65
N GLU A 572 6.98 5.88 -24.43
CA GLU A 572 7.14 6.19 -25.85
C GLU A 572 5.98 5.65 -26.72
N LEU A 573 5.29 4.60 -26.27
CA LEU A 573 4.18 3.95 -26.98
C LEU A 573 2.85 4.19 -26.26
N PRO A 574 2.12 5.30 -26.52
CA PRO A 574 0.90 5.66 -25.81
C PRO A 574 -0.22 4.63 -25.87
N LEU A 575 -0.19 3.71 -26.84
CA LEU A 575 -1.17 2.61 -26.94
C LEU A 575 -1.15 1.69 -25.71
N LEU A 576 -0.02 1.63 -25.01
CA LEU A 576 0.16 0.91 -23.75
C LEU A 576 -0.32 1.72 -22.52
N GLN A 577 -0.56 3.02 -22.69
CA GLN A 577 -0.94 3.99 -21.65
C GLN A 577 -2.26 4.71 -22.03
N SER A 578 -3.39 4.02 -21.88
CA SER A 578 -4.69 4.55 -22.27
C SER A 578 -5.65 4.70 -21.09
N ARG A 579 -6.41 5.80 -21.06
CA ARG A 579 -7.59 5.95 -20.18
C ARG A 579 -8.78 5.17 -20.68
N ALA A 580 -8.89 5.01 -22.00
CA ALA A 580 -9.92 4.23 -22.66
C ALA A 580 -9.51 2.75 -22.77
N TRP A 581 -10.50 1.88 -22.82
CA TRP A 581 -10.30 0.45 -23.02
C TRP A 581 -9.78 0.17 -24.44
N TRP A 582 -8.96 -0.87 -24.58
CA TRP A 582 -8.69 -1.45 -25.89
C TRP A 582 -9.97 -2.08 -26.43
N ARG A 583 -10.21 -1.96 -27.75
CA ARG A 583 -11.45 -2.40 -28.39
C ARG A 583 -11.22 -3.28 -29.61
N GLY A 584 -12.19 -4.13 -29.92
CA GLY A 584 -12.25 -4.87 -31.18
C GLY A 584 -12.51 -3.96 -32.39
N MET A 585 -12.23 -4.47 -33.59
CA MET A 585 -12.44 -3.74 -34.86
C MET A 585 -13.92 -3.46 -35.17
N ASP A 586 -14.81 -4.34 -34.72
CA ASP A 586 -16.25 -4.36 -35.00
C ASP A 586 -17.06 -3.37 -34.16
N ALA A 587 -16.43 -2.70 -33.19
CA ALA A 587 -17.01 -1.59 -32.46
C ALA A 587 -17.26 -0.39 -33.41
N MET A 588 -18.39 -0.41 -34.12
CA MET A 588 -18.85 0.64 -35.03
C MET A 588 -19.05 1.98 -34.31
N GLY A 589 -18.45 3.05 -34.85
CA GLY A 589 -18.81 4.46 -34.58
C GLY A 589 -18.53 5.04 -33.17
N SER A 590 -18.01 6.27 -33.11
CA SER A 590 -17.84 7.14 -31.92
C SER A 590 -17.03 6.63 -30.69
N ALA A 591 -16.70 5.34 -30.62
CA ALA A 591 -15.93 4.76 -29.51
C ALA A 591 -14.46 5.23 -29.53
N ARG A 592 -14.00 5.78 -28.40
CA ARG A 592 -12.63 6.25 -28.19
C ARG A 592 -11.75 5.13 -27.64
N GLY A 593 -10.49 5.07 -28.05
CA GLY A 593 -9.47 4.15 -27.52
C GLY A 593 -8.80 3.26 -28.57
N PRO A 594 -7.62 2.68 -28.24
CA PRO A 594 -6.84 1.84 -29.13
C PRO A 594 -7.60 0.62 -29.63
N ILE A 595 -7.35 0.23 -30.88
CA ILE A 595 -7.88 -1.00 -31.48
C ILE A 595 -6.90 -2.14 -31.15
N SER A 596 -7.42 -3.23 -30.57
CA SER A 596 -6.67 -4.47 -30.31
C SER A 596 -7.13 -5.60 -31.22
N GLN A 597 -6.18 -6.27 -31.84
CA GLN A 597 -6.40 -7.46 -32.65
C GLN A 597 -5.52 -8.60 -32.14
N TRP A 598 -6.07 -9.82 -32.14
CA TRP A 598 -5.46 -10.99 -31.53
C TRP A 598 -5.41 -12.15 -32.50
N TRP A 599 -4.26 -12.82 -32.59
CA TRP A 599 -4.05 -14.01 -33.42
C TRP A 599 -3.32 -15.11 -32.67
N GLY A 600 -3.44 -16.33 -33.18
CA GLY A 600 -2.53 -17.40 -32.83
C GLY A 600 -1.13 -17.17 -33.44
N PRO A 601 -0.12 -17.94 -33.01
CA PRO A 601 1.26 -17.77 -33.47
C PRO A 601 1.43 -17.88 -34.98
N GLN A 602 0.59 -18.64 -35.67
CA GLN A 602 0.67 -18.85 -37.13
C GLN A 602 -0.18 -17.85 -37.92
N GLY A 603 -0.58 -16.73 -37.32
CA GLY A 603 -1.37 -15.67 -37.95
C GLY A 603 -2.84 -16.03 -38.15
N GLN A 604 -3.30 -17.12 -37.54
CA GLN A 604 -4.69 -17.56 -37.64
C GLN A 604 -5.61 -16.78 -36.69
N THR A 605 -6.84 -16.52 -37.14
CA THR A 605 -7.93 -16.03 -36.29
C THR A 605 -8.29 -17.09 -35.26
N LEU A 606 -8.44 -16.69 -34.00
CA LEU A 606 -8.78 -17.58 -32.90
C LEU A 606 -10.30 -17.75 -32.78
N VAL A 607 -10.78 -18.99 -32.80
CA VAL A 607 -12.17 -19.34 -32.46
C VAL A 607 -12.32 -19.62 -30.96
N HIS A 608 -13.56 -19.72 -30.46
CA HIS A 608 -13.84 -19.92 -29.03
C HIS A 608 -13.04 -21.08 -28.41
N THR A 609 -12.91 -22.21 -29.10
CA THR A 609 -12.14 -23.36 -28.58
C THR A 609 -10.64 -23.07 -28.43
N ASP A 610 -10.07 -22.23 -29.31
CA ASP A 610 -8.64 -21.89 -29.26
C ASP A 610 -8.30 -21.01 -28.06
N TRP A 611 -9.24 -20.14 -27.67
CA TRP A 611 -9.11 -19.23 -26.53
C TRP A 611 -9.02 -19.95 -25.18
N HIS A 612 -9.71 -21.09 -25.06
CA HIS A 612 -9.84 -21.84 -23.81
C HIS A 612 -9.00 -23.12 -23.78
N HIS A 613 -8.14 -23.35 -24.78
CA HIS A 613 -7.32 -24.55 -24.84
C HIS A 613 -6.22 -24.55 -23.74
N PRO A 614 -6.18 -25.52 -22.81
CA PRO A 614 -5.33 -25.46 -21.61
C PRO A 614 -3.81 -25.45 -21.84
N GLN A 615 -3.34 -25.89 -23.02
CA GLN A 615 -1.91 -26.08 -23.33
C GLN A 615 -1.41 -25.18 -24.47
N ASP A 616 -2.24 -24.24 -24.91
CA ASP A 616 -1.90 -23.37 -26.02
C ASP A 616 -2.25 -21.93 -25.66
N ASN A 617 -1.25 -21.21 -25.15
CA ASN A 617 -1.40 -19.86 -24.59
C ASN A 617 -0.48 -18.82 -25.27
N ALA A 618 0.20 -19.21 -26.37
CA ALA A 618 0.98 -18.28 -27.18
C ALA A 618 0.05 -17.40 -28.04
N LEU A 619 0.36 -16.11 -28.12
CA LEU A 619 -0.52 -15.09 -28.69
C LEU A 619 0.27 -14.01 -29.45
N VAL A 620 -0.39 -13.43 -30.45
CA VAL A 620 0.02 -12.19 -31.09
C VAL A 620 -1.02 -11.13 -30.78
N LEU A 621 -0.59 -9.97 -30.27
CA LEU A 621 -1.42 -8.79 -30.06
C LEU A 621 -0.88 -7.64 -30.91
N GLN A 622 -1.72 -7.11 -31.80
CA GLN A 622 -1.46 -5.84 -32.51
C GLN A 622 -2.36 -4.78 -31.90
N LEU A 623 -1.75 -3.66 -31.52
CA LEU A 623 -2.44 -2.45 -31.14
C LEU A 623 -2.24 -1.40 -32.23
N SER A 624 -3.30 -0.66 -32.53
CA SER A 624 -3.24 0.50 -33.40
C SER A 624 -4.12 1.62 -32.88
N SER A 625 -3.76 2.85 -33.19
CA SER A 625 -4.61 4.01 -32.87
C SER A 625 -6.00 3.89 -33.49
N GLY A 626 -7.01 4.28 -32.73
CA GLY A 626 -8.35 4.53 -33.27
C GLY A 626 -8.38 5.78 -34.13
N ALA A 627 -9.38 5.88 -35.03
CA ALA A 627 -9.53 7.02 -35.94
C ALA A 627 -9.70 8.39 -35.23
N LEU A 628 -10.09 8.38 -33.95
CA LEU A 628 -10.29 9.57 -33.13
C LEU A 628 -9.13 9.84 -32.14
N ASP A 629 -8.06 9.03 -32.20
CA ASP A 629 -6.93 9.16 -31.28
C ASP A 629 -5.95 10.24 -31.75
N PRO A 630 -5.21 10.90 -30.83
CA PRO A 630 -4.36 12.05 -31.16
C PRO A 630 -3.20 11.74 -32.12
N GLN A 631 -2.80 10.47 -32.20
CA GLN A 631 -1.75 9.98 -33.10
C GLN A 631 -2.32 8.91 -34.03
N PRO A 632 -3.01 9.28 -35.13
CA PRO A 632 -3.82 8.37 -35.95
C PRO A 632 -3.02 7.30 -36.75
N SER A 633 -1.74 7.07 -36.44
CA SER A 633 -0.89 6.10 -37.14
C SER A 633 0.07 5.31 -36.24
N ALA A 634 -0.04 5.45 -34.91
CA ALA A 634 0.76 4.62 -34.01
C ALA A 634 0.29 3.17 -34.06
N ALA A 635 1.24 2.24 -34.08
CA ALA A 635 0.97 0.81 -33.95
C ALA A 635 2.11 0.09 -33.23
N CYS A 636 1.78 -0.88 -32.39
CA CYS A 636 2.73 -1.78 -31.76
C CYS A 636 2.26 -3.22 -31.81
N LEU A 637 3.21 -4.15 -31.71
CA LEU A 637 3.00 -5.58 -31.77
C LEU A 637 3.65 -6.23 -30.55
N LEU A 638 2.91 -7.09 -29.87
CA LEU A 638 3.37 -7.91 -28.76
C LEU A 638 3.29 -9.38 -29.19
N LEU A 639 4.40 -10.10 -29.11
CA LEU A 639 4.47 -11.54 -29.35
C LEU A 639 4.71 -12.25 -28.02
N LEU A 640 3.75 -13.05 -27.60
CA LEU A 640 3.78 -13.74 -26.31
C LEU A 640 4.02 -15.23 -26.56
N ASN A 641 5.15 -15.74 -26.06
CA ASN A 641 5.40 -17.18 -26.00
C ASN A 641 5.57 -17.64 -24.55
N PRO A 642 4.47 -17.89 -23.81
CA PRO A 642 4.56 -18.45 -22.47
C PRO A 642 4.98 -19.93 -22.49
N ARG A 643 4.99 -20.62 -23.64
CA ARG A 643 5.33 -22.05 -23.69
C ARG A 643 6.81 -22.29 -23.42
N PRO A 644 7.22 -23.50 -23.00
CA PRO A 644 8.62 -23.78 -22.66
C PRO A 644 9.51 -23.99 -23.89
N HIS A 645 8.93 -24.03 -25.09
CA HIS A 645 9.64 -24.31 -26.34
C HIS A 645 9.59 -23.12 -27.28
N THR A 646 10.62 -22.98 -28.11
CA THR A 646 10.68 -21.97 -29.18
C THR A 646 9.58 -22.22 -30.20
N LEU A 647 8.88 -21.15 -30.61
CA LEU A 647 7.83 -21.20 -31.64
C LEU A 647 8.15 -20.25 -32.79
N GLU A 648 7.73 -20.63 -33.99
CA GLU A 648 7.67 -19.71 -35.12
C GLU A 648 6.39 -18.86 -35.02
N PHE A 649 6.54 -17.56 -35.19
CA PHE A 649 5.47 -16.58 -35.26
C PHE A 649 5.35 -16.03 -36.68
N VAL A 650 4.13 -15.94 -37.20
CA VAL A 650 3.77 -15.25 -38.44
C VAL A 650 3.17 -13.90 -38.08
N LEU A 651 3.81 -12.82 -38.53
CA LEU A 651 3.48 -11.46 -38.10
C LEU A 651 2.42 -10.85 -39.02
N PRO A 652 1.37 -10.19 -38.48
CA PRO A 652 0.47 -9.39 -39.29
C PRO A 652 1.24 -8.20 -39.89
N ALA A 653 0.82 -7.69 -41.04
CA ALA A 653 1.43 -6.46 -41.59
C ALA A 653 1.12 -5.25 -40.69
N PRO A 654 2.05 -4.28 -40.54
CA PRO A 654 1.74 -3.01 -39.88
C PRO A 654 0.61 -2.27 -40.61
N PRO A 655 -0.33 -1.60 -39.90
CA PRO A 655 -1.48 -0.95 -40.55
C PRO A 655 -1.07 0.18 -41.50
N ALA A 656 0.03 0.87 -41.19
CA ALA A 656 0.59 1.95 -42.00
C ALA A 656 1.56 1.46 -43.11
N GLY A 657 1.79 0.14 -43.23
CA GLY A 657 2.82 -0.42 -44.10
C GLY A 657 4.24 -0.38 -43.49
N GLY A 658 5.23 -0.86 -44.24
CA GLY A 658 6.63 -0.98 -43.78
C GLY A 658 6.89 -2.22 -42.90
N PRO A 659 8.10 -2.37 -42.35
CA PRO A 659 8.44 -3.45 -41.43
C PRO A 659 8.05 -3.11 -39.97
N TRP A 660 7.85 -4.15 -39.16
CA TRP A 660 7.91 -4.00 -37.71
C TRP A 660 9.35 -3.79 -37.26
N LEU A 661 9.61 -2.88 -36.34
CA LEU A 661 10.91 -2.74 -35.69
C LEU A 661 10.84 -3.36 -34.30
N GLN A 662 11.69 -4.36 -34.03
CA GLN A 662 11.86 -4.88 -32.67
C GLN A 662 12.33 -3.73 -31.75
N ARG A 663 11.73 -3.62 -30.58
CA ARG A 663 12.12 -2.64 -29.55
C ARG A 663 12.77 -3.32 -28.35
N LEU A 664 12.21 -4.45 -27.92
CA LEU A 664 12.78 -5.28 -26.86
C LEU A 664 12.34 -6.73 -27.02
N GLU A 665 13.25 -7.67 -26.77
CA GLU A 665 12.97 -9.11 -26.62
C GLU A 665 13.55 -9.59 -25.27
N THR A 666 12.74 -10.28 -24.47
CA THR A 666 13.04 -10.52 -23.04
C THR A 666 14.13 -11.56 -22.76
N ASP A 667 14.35 -12.54 -23.64
CA ASP A 667 15.38 -13.57 -23.48
C ASP A 667 16.78 -12.99 -23.64
N SER A 668 17.08 -12.45 -24.83
CA SER A 668 18.36 -11.81 -25.14
C SER A 668 18.54 -10.50 -24.38
N GLY A 669 17.45 -9.82 -24.01
CA GLY A 669 17.50 -8.44 -23.52
C GLY A 669 17.92 -7.43 -24.59
N ASN A 670 17.86 -7.81 -25.88
CA ASN A 670 18.29 -6.95 -26.97
C ASN A 670 17.34 -5.76 -27.14
N THR A 671 17.90 -4.56 -26.97
CA THR A 671 17.22 -3.27 -27.10
C THR A 671 17.55 -2.55 -28.41
N ILE A 672 18.43 -3.11 -29.25
CA ILE A 672 18.86 -2.48 -30.52
C ILE A 672 17.74 -2.67 -31.57
N PRO A 673 17.15 -1.56 -32.06
CA PRO A 673 16.07 -1.67 -33.04
C PRO A 673 16.55 -2.23 -34.37
N HIS A 674 15.81 -3.23 -34.89
CA HIS A 674 16.03 -3.78 -36.22
C HIS A 674 14.70 -4.24 -36.83
N ALA A 675 14.67 -4.28 -38.16
CA ALA A 675 13.48 -4.71 -38.90
C ALA A 675 13.26 -6.22 -38.74
N LEU A 676 12.02 -6.59 -38.41
CA LEU A 676 11.57 -7.96 -38.34
C LEU A 676 11.10 -8.45 -39.72
N GLY A 677 11.37 -9.72 -40.01
CA GLY A 677 10.76 -10.40 -41.15
C GLY A 677 9.28 -10.71 -40.90
N ALA A 678 8.59 -11.19 -41.95
CA ALA A 678 7.20 -11.65 -41.83
C ALA A 678 7.05 -12.89 -40.91
N ARG A 679 8.16 -13.56 -40.61
CA ARG A 679 8.24 -14.69 -39.68
C ARG A 679 9.45 -14.54 -38.78
N LEU A 680 9.33 -14.97 -37.53
CA LEU A 680 10.46 -15.06 -36.61
C LEU A 680 10.29 -16.20 -35.60
N TRP A 681 11.40 -16.69 -35.08
CA TRP A 681 11.42 -17.70 -34.01
C TRP A 681 11.59 -17.01 -32.67
N LEU A 682 10.64 -17.22 -31.76
CA LEU A 682 10.63 -16.64 -30.43
C LEU A 682 10.88 -17.73 -29.38
N PRO A 683 11.94 -17.63 -28.54
CA PRO A 683 12.24 -18.62 -27.51
C PRO A 683 11.09 -18.88 -26.55
N GLY A 684 11.11 -20.03 -25.88
CA GLY A 684 10.15 -20.33 -24.81
C GLY A 684 10.27 -19.35 -23.64
N GLN A 685 9.14 -19.04 -23.00
CA GLN A 685 9.02 -18.09 -21.89
C GLN A 685 9.59 -16.70 -22.24
N SER A 686 9.25 -16.18 -23.42
CA SER A 686 9.70 -14.86 -23.86
C SER A 686 8.57 -13.99 -24.43
N LEU A 687 8.80 -12.69 -24.37
CA LEU A 687 7.93 -11.63 -24.85
C LEU A 687 8.75 -10.70 -25.75
N LEU A 688 8.17 -10.32 -26.88
CA LEU A 688 8.77 -9.35 -27.80
C LEU A 688 7.81 -8.20 -28.02
N LEU A 689 8.32 -6.98 -27.89
CA LEU A 689 7.63 -5.75 -28.27
C LEU A 689 8.26 -5.16 -29.52
N ALA A 690 7.43 -4.83 -30.51
CA ALA A 690 7.80 -4.13 -31.72
C ALA A 690 6.88 -2.94 -31.97
N SER A 691 7.36 -1.95 -32.72
CA SER A 691 6.57 -0.79 -33.14
C SER A 691 6.67 -0.60 -34.66
N ALA A 692 5.63 -0.07 -35.27
CA ALA A 692 5.69 0.34 -36.67
C ALA A 692 6.59 1.59 -36.80
N THR A 693 7.33 1.70 -37.90
CA THR A 693 7.96 2.98 -38.27
C THR A 693 6.86 3.99 -38.60
N ALA A 694 6.90 5.18 -37.99
CA ALA A 694 6.22 6.31 -38.57
C ALA A 694 6.85 6.56 -39.95
N LEU A 695 6.05 6.47 -41.00
CA LEU A 695 6.46 6.88 -42.36
C LEU A 695 6.56 8.39 -42.46
#